data_AF-A0A915NY87-F1
#
_entry.id   AF-A0A915NY87-F1
#
_cell.length_a   1.000
_cell.length_b   1.000
_cell.length_c   1.000
_cell.angle_alpha   90.00
_cell.angle_beta   90.00
_cell.angle_gamma   90.00
#
_symmetry.space_group_name_H-M   'P 1'
#
loop_
_entity.id
_entity.type
_entity.pdbx_description
1 polymer ?
#
loop_
_entity_poly.entity_id
_entity_poly.type
_entity_poly.pdbx_seq_one_letter_code
_entity_poly.pdbx_strand_id
1 'polypeptide(L)'
;MSSNRKDPNSSSNKYHRSPASGLSKSIFSAIKGVPVEEVNTKSAVRALANTGVHLSQIDKTSQKDDKKENKEKDKMKTTFKALIGHSSSKSRDGESSQRSTPKRDKNKKLTDSERGRRSFSCEMVVNTPNHCQDEKLVDNCELKQPKISLSICAKALFACANGQLQELRNLIKQNPELINYKYPLCYRYSCLHIAAKSGDKNIVQYLVRNGSDLNSKDEMHCTPLHAAAKAGQIEMVNMLIEMGADKYIRDAHGMLYNTYLDKHFKQYKNDPMKYSKTVKHSNCPNDSISQSSNRSQISINSRHNYTFQSFRKPIGRAKMGIVENLPLQITAGAKRPSFAFLSVSERWPKIIVGIVDRLHRYYNKAIEEGGQEKGDDVKSVISKLSEMRYRMMTDKPLEKFVDGMSVDIKYWNDGIDELTKEKGKEINWYGGPWLFVECYMYSKIQEFFVQTKNLKFYDPFREEKEKSYKNSFKYLLAVGTEMADLLDKKHLTTNDLRESLLKFLQISLWGNKCDLSLSGGDPHLMSEKIFHDLDDLKPNILVDDLELAVTEFLSQNKQIDVVLDNAGPELFTDLCLADFLISNNLADKIILHGKTIPWFVSDTTKHDLEWLLEQLSAESEPVLARFGKHWKNYLTKGIIEYKTHPFWTYGHAYCRMKEIAPNLYEQLGLSSMLIFKGDLNYRKLVGDREWPLETPFKTALCGFEPAPLLALRTLKAETVAGLTSKAVQLIESKFERSNLTWMTSSEYAVVQLFVPAKK
;
A
#
# COMPACT_ATOMS: atom_id res chain seq x y z
N MET A 1 9.05 -54.34 50.81
CA MET A 1 9.33 -55.59 50.07
C MET A 1 9.39 -55.21 48.59
N SER A 2 10.58 -55.03 48.01
CA SER A 2 11.43 -56.07 47.39
C SER A 2 10.78 -56.63 46.11
N SER A 3 11.11 -56.10 44.93
CA SER A 3 12.25 -56.51 44.05
C SER A 3 11.73 -57.33 42.86
N ASN A 4 12.14 -57.09 41.61
CA ASN A 4 13.52 -57.24 41.13
C ASN A 4 13.90 -56.33 39.94
N ARG A 5 15.21 -56.20 39.71
CA ARG A 5 15.85 -55.59 38.52
C ARG A 5 16.09 -56.65 37.42
N LYS A 6 16.36 -56.22 36.18
CA LYS A 6 17.48 -56.71 35.35
C LYS A 6 17.63 -55.94 34.02
N ASP A 7 18.65 -55.09 33.93
CA ASP A 7 19.52 -55.03 32.73
C ASP A 7 20.58 -56.15 32.85
N PRO A 8 21.24 -56.56 31.75
CA PRO A 8 22.58 -56.00 31.52
C PRO A 8 23.09 -55.92 30.05
N ASN A 9 23.88 -54.87 29.80
CA ASN A 9 25.10 -54.80 28.98
C ASN A 9 25.15 -55.17 27.47
N SER A 10 25.96 -54.36 26.79
CA SER A 10 26.49 -54.48 25.43
C SER A 10 27.59 -55.53 25.23
N SER A 11 27.75 -56.08 24.01
CA SER A 11 29.05 -56.11 23.30
C SER A 11 28.99 -56.56 21.83
N SER A 12 29.69 -55.80 20.98
CA SER A 12 30.24 -56.07 19.63
C SER A 12 30.29 -57.49 19.01
N ASN A 13 29.84 -57.61 17.75
CA ASN A 13 30.61 -58.05 16.55
C ASN A 13 29.75 -57.76 15.28
N LYS A 14 30.19 -57.29 14.10
CA LYS A 14 31.41 -57.33 13.24
C LYS A 14 31.62 -58.61 12.39
N TYR A 15 32.05 -58.37 11.14
CA TYR A 15 32.47 -59.31 10.06
C TYR A 15 31.32 -59.98 9.24
N HIS A 16 31.33 -60.06 7.89
CA HIS A 16 32.25 -59.46 6.90
C HIS A 16 31.73 -59.38 5.43
N ARG A 17 32.14 -58.31 4.70
CA ARG A 17 32.44 -58.11 3.24
C ARG A 17 31.47 -58.63 2.13
N SER A 18 31.14 -57.89 1.03
CA SER A 18 31.89 -56.99 0.09
C SER A 18 32.72 -57.78 -0.96
N PRO A 19 33.19 -57.24 -2.13
CA PRO A 19 33.11 -55.88 -2.76
C PRO A 19 32.27 -55.88 -4.07
N ALA A 20 32.31 -54.95 -5.03
CA ALA A 20 33.04 -53.69 -5.35
C ALA A 20 32.11 -52.74 -6.16
N SER A 21 32.43 -51.54 -6.69
CA SER A 21 33.59 -50.61 -6.72
C SER A 21 33.03 -49.15 -6.68
N GLY A 22 33.67 -48.00 -6.96
CA GLY A 22 35.03 -47.60 -7.37
C GLY A 22 35.12 -47.21 -8.86
N LEU A 23 35.58 -46.04 -9.32
CA LEU A 23 36.23 -44.83 -8.73
C LEU A 23 35.82 -43.59 -9.59
N SER A 24 36.17 -42.30 -9.38
CA SER A 24 37.08 -41.60 -8.45
C SER A 24 36.60 -40.15 -8.20
N LYS A 25 37.15 -39.48 -7.17
CA LYS A 25 37.26 -38.02 -7.14
C LYS A 25 38.52 -37.59 -7.91
N SER A 26 38.40 -36.64 -8.84
CA SER A 26 39.52 -35.91 -9.45
C SER A 26 39.02 -34.53 -9.92
N ILE A 27 39.94 -33.64 -10.29
CA ILE A 27 39.67 -32.26 -10.74
C ILE A 27 39.04 -31.38 -9.64
N PHE A 28 39.79 -31.16 -8.57
CA PHE A 28 39.60 -29.98 -7.70
C PHE A 28 40.96 -29.43 -7.22
N SER A 29 41.88 -29.21 -8.18
CA SER A 29 43.26 -28.79 -7.92
C SER A 29 43.88 -27.98 -9.08
N ALA A 30 43.18 -26.94 -9.52
CA ALA A 30 43.72 -25.90 -10.41
C ALA A 30 43.05 -24.55 -10.09
N ILE A 31 43.70 -23.44 -10.48
CA ILE A 31 43.36 -22.03 -10.19
C ILE A 31 43.81 -21.56 -8.80
N LYS A 32 45.02 -20.97 -8.77
CA LYS A 32 45.46 -19.99 -7.78
C LYS A 32 46.32 -18.94 -8.49
N GLY A 33 45.90 -17.67 -8.44
CA GLY A 33 46.73 -16.50 -8.77
C GLY A 33 46.85 -16.11 -10.25
N VAL A 34 46.29 -14.93 -10.58
CA VAL A 34 46.72 -13.86 -11.52
C VAL A 34 45.46 -13.00 -11.82
N PRO A 35 45.55 -11.66 -11.87
CA PRO A 35 44.36 -10.79 -11.65
C PRO A 35 43.60 -10.37 -12.92
N VAL A 36 42.52 -9.63 -12.66
CA VAL A 36 41.53 -8.98 -13.54
C VAL A 36 42.09 -8.38 -14.84
N GLU A 37 41.49 -8.73 -15.99
CA GLU A 37 40.99 -7.77 -17.00
C GLU A 37 40.00 -8.44 -18.00
N GLU A 38 39.46 -7.67 -18.95
CA GLU A 38 38.25 -8.00 -19.73
C GLU A 38 38.42 -9.15 -20.77
N VAL A 39 37.44 -10.06 -20.88
CA VAL A 39 37.27 -10.93 -22.06
C VAL A 39 35.79 -11.04 -22.49
N ASN A 40 35.54 -10.83 -23.78
CA ASN A 40 34.22 -10.76 -24.41
C ASN A 40 33.63 -12.16 -24.74
N THR A 41 32.33 -12.36 -24.51
CA THR A 41 31.62 -13.66 -24.65
C THR A 41 31.58 -14.24 -26.07
N LYS A 42 32.03 -13.52 -27.11
CA LYS A 42 32.06 -14.02 -28.49
C LYS A 42 33.16 -15.05 -28.82
N SER A 43 34.16 -15.23 -27.96
CA SER A 43 35.26 -16.19 -28.22
C SER A 43 34.91 -17.64 -27.86
N ALA A 44 34.11 -17.87 -26.81
CA ALA A 44 33.77 -19.23 -26.34
C ALA A 44 33.01 -20.05 -27.40
N VAL A 45 32.11 -19.42 -28.17
CA VAL A 45 31.25 -20.08 -29.16
C VAL A 45 32.05 -20.64 -30.35
N ARG A 46 33.27 -20.14 -30.62
CA ARG A 46 34.14 -20.69 -31.69
C ARG A 46 34.96 -21.91 -31.26
N ALA A 47 35.13 -22.17 -29.97
CA ALA A 47 35.92 -23.30 -29.49
C ALA A 47 35.22 -24.66 -29.64
N LEU A 48 33.88 -24.68 -29.65
CA LEU A 48 33.06 -25.91 -29.68
C LEU A 48 32.76 -26.45 -31.09
N ALA A 49 33.32 -25.85 -32.15
CA ALA A 49 33.03 -26.23 -33.53
C ALA A 49 34.01 -27.25 -34.16
N ASN A 50 35.08 -27.64 -33.44
CA ASN A 50 36.28 -28.26 -34.05
C ASN A 50 36.62 -29.69 -33.58
N THR A 51 35.66 -30.46 -33.06
CA THR A 51 35.86 -31.87 -32.65
C THR A 51 34.82 -32.80 -33.28
N GLY A 52 34.89 -32.97 -34.61
CA GLY A 52 34.01 -33.88 -35.34
C GLY A 52 34.52 -35.32 -35.37
N VAL A 53 33.76 -36.25 -34.76
CA VAL A 53 33.81 -37.70 -35.03
C VAL A 53 32.36 -38.20 -35.15
N HIS A 54 32.11 -39.17 -36.02
CA HIS A 54 30.77 -39.41 -36.58
C HIS A 54 30.10 -40.72 -36.10
N LEU A 55 28.76 -40.66 -36.03
CA LEU A 55 27.75 -41.73 -35.94
C LEU A 55 28.16 -43.18 -36.29
N SER A 56 27.58 -44.17 -35.59
CA SER A 56 26.36 -44.85 -36.08
C SER A 56 25.84 -46.02 -35.20
N GLN A 57 24.54 -46.33 -35.35
CA GLN A 57 23.79 -47.48 -34.79
C GLN A 57 23.61 -47.45 -33.25
N ILE A 58 22.48 -47.85 -32.64
CA ILE A 58 21.40 -48.76 -33.09
C ILE A 58 20.00 -48.10 -33.05
N ASP A 59 19.21 -48.42 -34.07
CA ASP A 59 17.73 -48.51 -34.19
C ASP A 59 16.87 -48.59 -32.91
N LYS A 60 15.54 -48.38 -32.89
CA LYS A 60 14.47 -47.80 -33.75
C LYS A 60 13.17 -48.30 -33.08
N THR A 61 12.32 -47.43 -32.53
CA THR A 61 10.86 -47.60 -32.31
C THR A 61 10.39 -46.39 -31.47
N SER A 62 9.28 -45.70 -31.73
CA SER A 62 8.36 -45.73 -32.88
C SER A 62 7.82 -44.32 -33.15
N GLN A 63 7.75 -43.90 -34.42
CA GLN A 63 7.05 -42.66 -34.79
C GLN A 63 5.53 -42.87 -34.76
N LYS A 64 4.82 -42.19 -33.86
CA LYS A 64 3.36 -41.96 -33.88
C LYS A 64 2.99 -40.91 -32.82
N ASP A 65 2.77 -39.66 -33.24
CA ASP A 65 1.64 -38.81 -32.76
C ASP A 65 1.51 -37.45 -33.47
N ASP A 66 2.56 -36.97 -34.17
CA ASP A 66 2.59 -35.69 -34.94
C ASP A 66 1.61 -35.58 -36.14
N LYS A 67 0.54 -36.38 -36.16
CA LYS A 67 -0.55 -36.33 -37.16
C LYS A 67 -1.95 -36.10 -36.57
N LYS A 68 -2.08 -35.87 -35.27
CA LYS A 68 -3.34 -35.38 -34.66
C LYS A 68 -3.49 -33.86 -34.75
N GLU A 69 -2.48 -33.11 -34.32
CA GLU A 69 -2.60 -31.66 -34.05
C GLU A 69 -3.01 -30.80 -35.27
N ASN A 70 -2.54 -31.17 -36.47
CA ASN A 70 -2.86 -30.43 -37.70
C ASN A 70 -4.24 -30.76 -38.30
N LYS A 71 -5.04 -31.65 -37.68
CA LYS A 71 -6.39 -31.99 -38.20
C LYS A 71 -7.54 -31.30 -37.47
N GLU A 72 -7.28 -30.65 -36.34
CA GLU A 72 -8.28 -29.87 -35.58
C GLU A 72 -8.23 -28.38 -35.90
N LYS A 73 -7.04 -27.83 -36.17
CA LYS A 73 -6.82 -26.42 -36.53
C LYS A 73 -7.56 -25.98 -37.81
N ASP A 74 -7.81 -26.90 -38.75
CA ASP A 74 -8.61 -26.62 -39.95
C ASP A 74 -10.12 -26.86 -39.78
N LYS A 75 -10.55 -27.66 -38.79
CA LYS A 75 -11.98 -27.80 -38.47
C LYS A 75 -12.54 -26.50 -37.88
N MET A 76 -11.82 -25.86 -36.94
CA MET A 76 -12.28 -24.61 -36.31
C MET A 76 -12.43 -23.45 -37.31
N LYS A 77 -11.58 -23.38 -38.33
CA LYS A 77 -11.64 -22.32 -39.37
C LYS A 77 -12.88 -22.41 -40.28
N THR A 78 -13.45 -23.61 -40.44
CA THR A 78 -14.65 -23.80 -41.26
C THR A 78 -15.92 -23.31 -40.54
N THR A 79 -16.05 -23.60 -39.25
CA THR A 79 -17.25 -23.23 -38.47
C THR A 79 -17.43 -21.71 -38.31
N PHE A 80 -16.32 -20.95 -38.17
CA PHE A 80 -16.40 -19.51 -37.91
C PHE A 80 -16.84 -18.65 -39.13
N LYS A 81 -16.92 -19.24 -40.33
CA LYS A 81 -17.40 -18.54 -41.55
C LYS A 81 -18.90 -18.72 -41.84
N ALA A 82 -19.62 -19.53 -41.06
CA ALA A 82 -21.03 -19.85 -41.33
C ALA A 82 -22.05 -18.97 -40.57
N LEU A 83 -21.60 -18.05 -39.71
CA LEU A 83 -22.46 -17.33 -38.75
C LEU A 83 -22.64 -15.81 -39.01
N ILE A 84 -22.10 -15.27 -40.10
CA ILE A 84 -22.28 -13.85 -40.47
C ILE A 84 -22.63 -13.75 -41.97
N GLY A 85 -23.91 -13.61 -42.28
CA GLY A 85 -24.36 -13.33 -43.66
C GLY A 85 -25.86 -13.52 -43.92
N HIS A 86 -26.64 -12.43 -43.78
CA HIS A 86 -27.99 -12.24 -44.35
C HIS A 86 -29.12 -13.17 -43.82
N SER A 87 -30.42 -12.83 -43.91
CA SER A 87 -31.12 -11.56 -44.23
C SER A 87 -32.51 -11.53 -43.55
N SER A 88 -33.24 -10.42 -43.70
CA SER A 88 -34.47 -10.10 -43.00
C SER A 88 -35.80 -10.58 -43.64
N SER A 89 -36.80 -10.78 -42.77
CA SER A 89 -38.20 -10.31 -42.88
C SER A 89 -39.35 -11.34 -43.07
N LYS A 90 -40.49 -11.01 -42.42
CA LYS A 90 -41.87 -11.55 -42.57
C LYS A 90 -42.11 -12.99 -42.07
N SER A 91 -43.31 -13.40 -41.63
CA SER A 91 -44.48 -12.72 -40.98
C SER A 91 -45.58 -13.78 -40.69
N ARG A 92 -46.50 -13.53 -39.73
CA ARG A 92 -47.78 -14.25 -39.49
C ARG A 92 -47.67 -15.68 -38.88
N ASP A 93 -48.66 -16.23 -38.15
CA ASP A 93 -49.88 -15.70 -37.49
C ASP A 93 -50.37 -16.70 -36.39
N GLY A 94 -51.21 -16.25 -35.45
CA GLY A 94 -52.09 -17.09 -34.59
C GLY A 94 -51.52 -17.60 -33.24
N GLU A 95 -52.30 -17.79 -32.16
CA GLU A 95 -53.72 -17.44 -31.88
C GLU A 95 -54.02 -17.26 -30.37
N SER A 96 -54.82 -16.23 -30.02
CA SER A 96 -55.79 -16.15 -28.89
C SER A 96 -55.32 -16.34 -27.41
N SER A 97 -56.01 -15.87 -26.36
CA SER A 97 -57.44 -15.51 -26.25
C SER A 97 -57.79 -14.41 -25.20
N GLN A 98 -58.71 -13.53 -25.61
CA GLN A 98 -59.80 -12.85 -24.86
C GLN A 98 -59.62 -12.30 -23.41
N ARG A 99 -59.87 -10.98 -23.22
CA ARG A 99 -61.17 -10.46 -22.70
C ARG A 99 -61.37 -8.93 -22.80
N SER A 100 -62.55 -8.53 -23.30
CA SER A 100 -63.36 -7.30 -23.06
C SER A 100 -62.73 -5.92 -22.69
N THR A 101 -62.69 -5.03 -23.70
CA THR A 101 -63.31 -3.68 -23.86
C THR A 101 -64.21 -3.07 -22.73
N PRO A 102 -64.57 -1.74 -22.69
CA PRO A 102 -64.71 -0.78 -23.81
C PRO A 102 -64.44 0.76 -23.65
N LYS A 103 -64.10 1.45 -24.79
CA LYS A 103 -64.56 2.79 -25.31
C LYS A 103 -64.56 4.04 -24.36
N ARG A 104 -64.20 5.29 -24.73
CA ARG A 104 -64.57 6.09 -25.94
C ARG A 104 -63.94 7.53 -25.98
N ASP A 105 -63.06 7.82 -26.95
CA ASP A 105 -63.13 8.94 -27.94
C ASP A 105 -63.66 10.38 -27.56
N LYS A 106 -62.80 11.44 -27.61
CA LYS A 106 -62.95 12.73 -28.39
C LYS A 106 -62.22 14.02 -27.91
N ASN A 107 -61.20 14.47 -28.68
CA ASN A 107 -61.15 15.71 -29.50
C ASN A 107 -61.51 17.14 -28.93
N LYS A 108 -60.53 18.10 -28.88
CA LYS A 108 -60.50 19.41 -29.65
C LYS A 108 -59.54 20.54 -29.16
N LYS A 109 -58.92 21.24 -30.15
CA LYS A 109 -58.53 22.69 -30.29
C LYS A 109 -57.54 23.35 -29.29
N LEU A 110 -56.56 24.22 -29.66
CA LEU A 110 -56.37 25.35 -30.63
C LEU A 110 -56.76 26.76 -30.10
N THR A 111 -55.78 27.69 -29.96
CA THR A 111 -55.56 28.93 -30.78
C THR A 111 -54.43 29.84 -30.25
N ASP A 112 -53.84 30.69 -31.11
CA ASP A 112 -52.66 31.57 -30.88
C ASP A 112 -52.99 33.07 -30.60
N SER A 113 -51.94 33.93 -30.65
CA SER A 113 -51.94 35.40 -30.92
C SER A 113 -52.06 36.37 -29.70
N GLU A 114 -51.46 37.58 -29.63
CA GLU A 114 -50.32 38.23 -30.34
C GLU A 114 -49.86 39.55 -29.62
N ARG A 115 -48.69 40.11 -30.00
CA ARG A 115 -48.19 41.52 -29.77
C ARG A 115 -47.85 41.97 -28.32
N GLY A 116 -46.87 42.86 -28.06
CA GLY A 116 -45.82 43.44 -28.92
C GLY A 116 -45.23 44.79 -28.42
N ARG A 117 -43.95 45.08 -28.76
CA ARG A 117 -43.19 46.37 -28.57
C ARG A 117 -42.85 46.72 -27.09
N ARG A 118 -41.73 47.38 -26.70
CA ARG A 118 -40.59 48.15 -27.28
C ARG A 118 -39.45 48.13 -26.19
N SER A 119 -38.16 48.47 -26.35
CA SER A 119 -37.18 48.64 -27.46
C SER A 119 -35.78 49.04 -26.89
N PHE A 120 -34.75 49.23 -27.75
CA PHE A 120 -33.39 49.79 -27.49
C PHE A 120 -32.29 48.92 -26.85
N SER A 121 -31.47 48.33 -27.74
CA SER A 121 -29.98 48.29 -27.76
C SER A 121 -29.15 48.11 -26.48
N CYS A 122 -28.37 47.02 -26.44
CA CYS A 122 -26.95 47.08 -26.83
C CYS A 122 -26.46 45.70 -27.30
N GLU A 123 -25.31 45.63 -27.97
CA GLU A 123 -24.75 44.37 -28.51
C GLU A 123 -23.78 43.71 -27.53
N MET A 124 -23.87 42.38 -27.38
CA MET A 124 -22.71 41.46 -27.42
C MET A 124 -23.22 40.02 -27.54
N VAL A 125 -22.66 39.26 -28.49
CA VAL A 125 -23.17 37.94 -28.87
C VAL A 125 -22.53 36.83 -28.05
N VAL A 126 -23.34 36.10 -27.29
CA VAL A 126 -22.97 34.80 -26.70
C VAL A 126 -23.46 33.70 -27.65
N ASN A 127 -22.58 33.16 -28.48
CA ASN A 127 -22.88 32.03 -29.37
C ASN A 127 -22.11 30.78 -28.96
N THR A 128 -22.83 29.80 -28.40
CA THR A 128 -22.42 28.40 -28.34
C THR A 128 -22.51 27.75 -29.72
N PRO A 129 -21.45 27.12 -30.25
CA PRO A 129 -21.57 26.28 -31.45
C PRO A 129 -22.31 24.97 -31.15
N ASN A 130 -23.20 24.57 -32.06
CA ASN A 130 -23.98 23.32 -31.97
C ASN A 130 -23.15 22.09 -32.37
N HIS A 131 -23.71 20.90 -32.10
CA HIS A 131 -23.44 19.73 -32.94
C HIS A 131 -23.79 20.05 -34.40
N CYS A 132 -22.86 19.74 -35.32
CA CYS A 132 -23.17 19.31 -36.67
C CYS A 132 -22.49 17.96 -36.91
N GLN A 133 -23.08 17.12 -37.76
CA GLN A 133 -22.56 15.81 -38.12
C GLN A 133 -21.71 15.94 -39.38
N ASP A 134 -20.49 15.39 -39.37
CA ASP A 134 -19.72 15.11 -40.58
C ASP A 134 -18.94 13.79 -40.41
N GLU A 135 -19.64 12.67 -40.65
CA GLU A 135 -19.02 11.34 -40.71
C GLU A 135 -18.25 11.18 -42.04
N LYS A 136 -16.97 11.55 -42.06
CA LYS A 136 -15.84 10.87 -42.76
C LYS A 136 -14.59 11.75 -42.79
N LEU A 137 -13.67 11.53 -41.83
CA LEU A 137 -12.20 11.70 -42.00
C LEU A 137 -11.46 11.23 -40.73
N VAL A 138 -11.75 10.00 -40.26
CA VAL A 138 -10.95 9.35 -39.20
C VAL A 138 -9.91 8.48 -39.88
N ASP A 139 -8.80 9.10 -40.29
CA ASP A 139 -7.66 8.39 -40.89
C ASP A 139 -6.35 8.81 -40.21
N ASN A 140 -5.76 7.86 -39.48
CA ASN A 140 -4.36 7.80 -39.04
C ASN A 140 -3.67 9.09 -38.54
N CYS A 141 -4.00 9.49 -37.30
CA CYS A 141 -3.03 10.19 -36.43
C CYS A 141 -3.12 9.76 -34.95
N GLU A 142 -3.10 8.44 -34.70
CA GLU A 142 -2.62 7.96 -33.41
C GLU A 142 -1.14 8.36 -33.24
N LEU A 143 -0.89 9.41 -32.45
CA LEU A 143 0.44 9.71 -31.94
C LEU A 143 0.89 8.56 -31.03
N LYS A 144 1.53 7.55 -31.62
CA LYS A 144 2.15 6.40 -30.95
C LYS A 144 3.21 6.91 -29.96
N GLN A 145 2.78 7.24 -28.74
CA GLN A 145 3.70 7.63 -27.69
C GLN A 145 4.64 6.44 -27.42
N PRO A 146 5.98 6.66 -27.43
CA PRO A 146 6.93 5.59 -27.17
C PRO A 146 6.65 4.96 -25.80
N LYS A 147 6.65 3.63 -25.73
CA LYS A 147 6.42 2.86 -24.51
C LYS A 147 7.64 2.91 -23.58
N ILE A 148 7.96 4.08 -23.05
CA ILE A 148 8.91 4.21 -21.95
C ILE A 148 8.38 3.40 -20.76
N SER A 149 9.23 2.56 -20.16
CA SER A 149 8.87 1.91 -18.89
C SER A 149 8.62 2.95 -17.81
N LEU A 150 7.54 2.81 -17.06
CA LEU A 150 7.21 3.68 -15.92
C LEU A 150 8.38 3.74 -14.91
N SER A 151 9.16 2.66 -14.77
CA SER A 151 10.36 2.61 -13.94
C SER A 151 11.50 3.53 -14.44
N ILE A 152 11.68 3.65 -15.76
CA ILE A 152 12.69 4.51 -16.39
C ILE A 152 12.28 5.98 -16.23
N CYS A 153 11.00 6.30 -16.43
CA CYS A 153 10.51 7.65 -16.20
C CYS A 153 10.59 8.04 -14.71
N ALA A 154 10.21 7.15 -13.79
CA ALA A 154 10.35 7.38 -12.35
C ALA A 154 11.81 7.68 -11.95
N LYS A 155 12.80 6.93 -12.49
CA LYS A 155 14.23 7.22 -12.31
C LYS A 155 14.62 8.59 -12.87
N ALA A 156 14.14 8.96 -14.06
CA ALA A 156 14.43 10.28 -14.64
C ALA A 156 13.86 11.43 -13.80
N LEU A 157 12.63 11.30 -13.28
CA LEU A 157 12.05 12.29 -12.38
C LEU A 157 12.80 12.34 -11.03
N PHE A 158 13.20 11.19 -10.48
CA PHE A 158 14.02 11.13 -9.26
C PHE A 158 15.38 11.82 -9.45
N ALA A 159 16.05 11.60 -10.59
CA ALA A 159 17.31 12.28 -10.92
C ALA A 159 17.14 13.80 -11.03
N CYS A 160 16.01 14.28 -11.59
CA CYS A 160 15.66 15.71 -11.60
C CYS A 160 15.38 16.29 -10.21
N ALA A 161 14.83 15.49 -9.30
CA ALA A 161 14.50 15.91 -7.93
C ALA A 161 15.74 16.02 -7.03
N ASN A 162 16.75 15.18 -7.26
CA ASN A 162 17.94 15.05 -6.40
C ASN A 162 19.23 15.63 -7.01
N GLY A 163 19.17 16.35 -8.14
CA GLY A 163 20.34 16.99 -8.77
C GLY A 163 21.29 16.02 -9.48
N GLN A 164 20.85 14.80 -9.80
CA GLN A 164 21.69 13.73 -10.37
C GLN A 164 21.86 13.89 -11.90
N LEU A 165 22.40 15.04 -12.33
CA LEU A 165 22.54 15.40 -13.74
C LEU A 165 23.22 14.32 -14.60
N GLN A 166 24.22 13.61 -14.07
CA GLN A 166 24.94 12.60 -14.85
C GLN A 166 24.14 11.28 -15.02
N GLU A 167 23.28 10.93 -14.05
CA GLU A 167 22.34 9.82 -14.21
C GLU A 167 21.24 10.20 -15.22
N LEU A 168 20.68 11.41 -15.10
CA LEU A 168 19.70 11.94 -16.04
C LEU A 168 20.23 11.98 -17.48
N ARG A 169 21.48 12.40 -17.68
CA ARG A 169 22.18 12.35 -18.98
C ARG A 169 22.26 10.93 -19.53
N ASN A 170 22.58 9.94 -18.70
CA ASN A 170 22.66 8.55 -19.12
C ASN A 170 21.28 8.02 -19.51
N LEU A 171 20.23 8.32 -18.72
CA LEU A 171 18.85 7.92 -18.98
C LEU A 171 18.31 8.54 -20.27
N ILE A 172 18.50 9.84 -20.49
CA ILE A 172 18.05 10.55 -21.71
C ILE A 172 18.88 10.13 -22.93
N LYS A 173 20.18 9.83 -22.79
CA LYS A 173 20.99 9.27 -23.88
C LYS A 173 20.49 7.87 -24.33
N GLN A 174 19.92 7.09 -23.40
CA GLN A 174 19.35 5.76 -23.68
C GLN A 174 17.90 5.82 -24.16
N ASN A 175 17.13 6.84 -23.75
CA ASN A 175 15.69 7.00 -24.02
C ASN A 175 15.40 8.49 -24.33
N PRO A 176 15.76 9.01 -25.52
CA PRO A 176 15.69 10.45 -25.83
C PRO A 176 14.29 11.07 -25.63
N GLU A 177 13.24 10.27 -25.85
CA GLU A 177 11.84 10.64 -25.67
C GLU A 177 11.47 11.08 -24.23
N LEU A 178 12.27 10.72 -23.21
CA LEU A 178 12.11 11.19 -21.82
C LEU A 178 12.10 12.71 -21.69
N ILE A 179 12.71 13.42 -22.64
CA ILE A 179 12.93 14.88 -22.58
C ILE A 179 11.64 15.69 -22.47
N ASN A 180 10.55 15.18 -23.07
CA ASN A 180 9.21 15.78 -23.07
C ASN A 180 8.11 14.82 -22.59
N TYR A 181 8.48 13.61 -22.16
CA TYR A 181 7.52 12.65 -21.64
C TYR A 181 6.83 13.17 -20.37
N LYS A 182 5.53 12.88 -20.25
CA LYS A 182 4.67 13.32 -19.15
C LYS A 182 4.18 12.12 -18.37
N TYR A 183 4.60 12.00 -17.11
CA TYR A 183 4.42 10.78 -16.32
C TYR A 183 2.95 10.55 -15.94
N PRO A 184 2.31 9.47 -16.43
CA PRO A 184 0.85 9.30 -16.36
C PRO A 184 0.31 8.95 -14.96
N LEU A 185 1.18 8.69 -13.97
CA LEU A 185 0.79 8.33 -12.61
C LEU A 185 1.05 9.44 -11.58
N CYS A 186 1.48 10.64 -12.00
CA CYS A 186 1.63 11.80 -11.10
C CYS A 186 1.46 13.12 -11.86
N TYR A 187 0.21 13.58 -11.98
CA TYR A 187 -0.20 14.88 -12.52
C TYR A 187 0.33 15.22 -13.93
N ARG A 188 0.87 14.24 -14.67
CA ARG A 188 1.55 14.42 -15.97
C ARG A 188 2.72 15.39 -15.96
N TYR A 189 3.46 15.43 -14.85
CA TYR A 189 4.75 16.12 -14.78
C TYR A 189 5.75 15.59 -15.81
N SER A 190 6.55 16.49 -16.38
CA SER A 190 7.76 16.18 -17.14
C SER A 190 9.02 16.42 -16.30
N CYS A 191 10.17 15.92 -16.77
CA CYS A 191 11.48 16.17 -16.15
C CYS A 191 11.72 17.66 -15.83
N LEU A 192 11.32 18.55 -16.75
CA LEU A 192 11.50 20.00 -16.59
C LEU A 192 10.64 20.60 -15.47
N HIS A 193 9.45 20.05 -15.17
CA HIS A 193 8.65 20.49 -14.02
C HIS A 193 9.36 20.20 -12.70
N ILE A 194 9.94 19.00 -12.58
CA ILE A 194 10.61 18.57 -11.35
C ILE A 194 11.92 19.34 -11.17
N ALA A 195 12.69 19.55 -12.23
CA ALA A 195 13.92 20.34 -12.20
C ALA A 195 13.66 21.83 -11.87
N ALA A 196 12.60 22.41 -12.43
CA ALA A 196 12.17 23.77 -12.11
C ALA A 196 11.72 23.92 -10.65
N LYS A 197 11.06 22.89 -10.09
CA LYS A 197 10.64 22.81 -8.69
C LYS A 197 11.82 22.61 -7.72
N SER A 198 12.80 21.78 -8.07
CA SER A 198 14.01 21.54 -7.25
C SER A 198 15.00 22.71 -7.29
N GLY A 199 14.96 23.53 -8.35
CA GLY A 199 15.83 24.71 -8.50
C GLY A 199 17.21 24.39 -9.12
N ASP A 200 17.42 23.17 -9.60
CA ASP A 200 18.70 22.78 -10.22
C ASP A 200 18.87 23.42 -11.61
N LYS A 201 19.64 24.52 -11.64
CA LYS A 201 19.99 25.27 -12.84
C LYS A 201 20.76 24.44 -13.88
N ASN A 202 21.56 23.46 -13.45
CA ASN A 202 22.35 22.64 -14.37
C ASN A 202 21.47 21.61 -15.09
N ILE A 203 20.51 21.02 -14.36
CA ILE A 203 19.50 20.13 -14.94
C ILE A 203 18.54 20.92 -15.84
N VAL A 204 18.01 22.06 -15.42
CA VAL A 204 17.14 22.88 -16.28
C VAL A 204 17.86 23.32 -17.55
N GLN A 205 19.10 23.82 -17.47
CA GLN A 205 19.90 24.14 -18.66
C GLN A 205 20.14 22.93 -19.57
N TYR A 206 20.39 21.74 -19.00
CA TYR A 206 20.58 20.53 -19.80
C TYR A 206 19.28 20.11 -20.51
N LEU A 207 18.15 20.07 -19.79
CA LEU A 207 16.84 19.72 -20.33
C LEU A 207 16.40 20.68 -21.46
N VAL A 208 16.48 22.00 -21.23
CA VAL A 208 16.14 23.01 -22.24
C VAL A 208 17.06 22.91 -23.47
N ARG A 209 18.38 22.72 -23.29
CA ARG A 209 19.33 22.52 -24.40
C ARG A 209 19.09 21.25 -25.22
N ASN A 210 18.36 20.26 -24.69
CA ASN A 210 17.99 19.03 -25.41
C ASN A 210 16.55 19.07 -25.94
N GLY A 211 15.86 20.23 -25.85
CA GLY A 211 14.54 20.43 -26.45
C GLY A 211 13.35 20.20 -25.52
N SER A 212 13.51 20.30 -24.19
CA SER A 212 12.36 20.30 -23.28
C SER A 212 11.47 21.54 -23.46
N ASP A 213 10.16 21.31 -23.56
CA ASP A 213 9.11 22.31 -23.69
C ASP A 213 8.94 23.13 -22.39
N LEU A 214 9.42 24.39 -22.43
CA LEU A 214 9.32 25.39 -21.35
C LEU A 214 7.87 25.70 -20.93
N ASN A 215 6.91 25.50 -21.83
CA ASN A 215 5.51 25.87 -21.67
C ASN A 215 4.60 24.65 -21.47
N SER A 216 5.19 23.46 -21.33
CA SER A 216 4.43 22.23 -21.28
C SER A 216 3.51 22.20 -20.07
N LYS A 217 2.23 21.91 -20.30
CA LYS A 217 1.21 21.86 -19.26
C LYS A 217 1.10 20.49 -18.59
N ASP A 218 1.01 20.47 -17.26
CA ASP A 218 0.59 19.34 -16.44
C ASP A 218 -0.96 19.19 -16.43
N GLU A 219 -1.52 18.22 -15.69
CA GLU A 219 -2.97 18.01 -15.58
C GLU A 219 -3.72 19.18 -14.93
N MET A 220 -3.06 19.95 -14.07
CA MET A 220 -3.58 21.19 -13.48
C MET A 220 -3.25 22.42 -14.33
N HIS A 221 -2.90 22.22 -15.62
CA HIS A 221 -2.43 23.23 -16.56
C HIS A 221 -1.23 24.09 -16.10
N CYS A 222 -0.53 23.66 -15.06
CA CYS A 222 0.69 24.31 -14.59
C CYS A 222 1.81 24.06 -15.58
N THR A 223 2.75 25.00 -15.67
CA THR A 223 3.99 24.88 -16.45
C THR A 223 5.20 24.76 -15.53
N PRO A 224 6.41 24.44 -16.03
CA PRO A 224 7.64 24.52 -15.25
C PRO A 224 7.84 25.88 -14.55
N LEU A 225 7.42 26.99 -15.16
CA LEU A 225 7.44 28.32 -14.55
C LEU A 225 6.51 28.41 -13.32
N HIS A 226 5.33 27.79 -13.37
CA HIS A 226 4.45 27.64 -12.20
C HIS A 226 5.05 26.72 -11.14
N ALA A 227 5.76 25.66 -11.54
CA ALA A 227 6.40 24.73 -10.61
C ALA A 227 7.54 25.39 -9.81
N ALA A 228 8.37 26.21 -10.47
CA ALA A 228 9.38 27.04 -9.83
C ALA A 228 8.75 28.08 -8.89
N ALA A 229 7.71 28.80 -9.35
CA ALA A 229 7.04 29.82 -8.55
C ALA A 229 6.32 29.24 -7.32
N LYS A 230 5.64 28.09 -7.46
CA LYS A 230 5.01 27.36 -6.34
C LYS A 230 6.01 26.80 -5.33
N ALA A 231 7.28 26.65 -5.72
CA ALA A 231 8.39 26.26 -4.85
C ALA A 231 9.21 27.45 -4.32
N GLY A 232 8.86 28.71 -4.67
CA GLY A 232 9.58 29.90 -4.23
C GLY A 232 10.97 30.09 -4.86
N GLN A 233 11.28 29.39 -5.95
CA GLN A 233 12.60 29.34 -6.58
C GLN A 233 12.83 30.58 -7.47
N ILE A 234 13.06 31.75 -6.86
CA ILE A 234 13.10 33.06 -7.56
C ILE A 234 14.13 33.08 -8.69
N GLU A 235 15.35 32.60 -8.44
CA GLU A 235 16.41 32.56 -9.45
C GLU A 235 16.16 31.55 -10.57
N MET A 236 15.27 30.57 -10.34
CA MET A 236 14.81 29.64 -11.38
C MET A 236 13.66 30.23 -12.20
N VAL A 237 12.74 30.97 -11.57
CA VAL A 237 11.70 31.73 -12.27
C VAL A 237 12.33 32.73 -13.24
N ASN A 238 13.32 33.50 -12.79
CA ASN A 238 14.03 34.44 -13.66
C ASN A 238 14.74 33.70 -14.81
N MET A 239 15.46 32.62 -14.52
CA MET A 239 16.14 31.80 -15.54
C MET A 239 15.17 31.23 -16.59
N LEU A 240 13.98 30.76 -16.18
CA LEU A 240 12.98 30.24 -17.12
C LEU A 240 12.37 31.35 -17.99
N ILE A 241 12.17 32.56 -17.46
CA ILE A 241 11.73 33.72 -18.23
C ILE A 241 12.83 34.19 -19.21
N GLU A 242 14.09 34.21 -18.78
CA GLU A 242 15.26 34.48 -19.63
C GLU A 242 15.42 33.44 -20.75
N MET A 243 15.01 32.19 -20.51
CA MET A 243 14.95 31.12 -21.52
C MET A 243 13.71 31.18 -22.44
N GLY A 244 12.77 32.09 -22.19
CA GLY A 244 11.57 32.29 -23.04
C GLY A 244 10.30 31.54 -22.60
N ALA A 245 10.20 31.12 -21.34
CA ALA A 245 8.94 30.59 -20.81
C ALA A 245 7.82 31.66 -20.80
N ASP A 246 6.62 31.30 -21.25
CA ASP A 246 5.49 32.21 -21.32
C ASP A 246 4.90 32.48 -19.94
N LYS A 247 5.15 33.71 -19.48
CA LYS A 247 4.71 34.27 -18.20
C LYS A 247 3.22 34.61 -18.14
N TYR A 248 2.48 34.50 -19.25
CA TYR A 248 1.05 34.79 -19.34
C TYR A 248 0.15 33.54 -19.35
N ILE A 249 0.74 32.33 -19.43
CA ILE A 249 0.00 31.08 -19.26
C ILE A 249 -0.65 31.07 -17.87
N ARG A 250 -1.93 30.70 -17.82
CA ARG A 250 -2.68 30.43 -16.58
C ARG A 250 -2.80 28.93 -16.32
N ASP A 251 -2.75 28.55 -15.06
CA ASP A 251 -3.08 27.20 -14.59
C ASP A 251 -4.61 26.97 -14.52
N ALA A 252 -5.05 25.76 -14.13
CA ALA A 252 -6.46 25.36 -14.11
C ALA A 252 -7.34 26.18 -13.14
N HIS A 253 -6.76 26.95 -12.23
CA HIS A 253 -7.47 27.88 -11.34
C HIS A 253 -7.53 29.30 -11.92
N GLY A 254 -7.10 29.50 -13.17
CA GLY A 254 -6.96 30.81 -13.81
C GLY A 254 -5.76 31.62 -13.31
N MET A 255 -4.86 31.04 -12.51
CA MET A 255 -3.80 31.75 -11.81
C MET A 255 -2.52 31.83 -12.65
N LEU A 256 -1.80 32.96 -12.56
CA LEU A 256 -0.49 33.16 -13.16
C LEU A 256 0.64 32.75 -12.20
N TYR A 257 1.83 32.45 -12.72
CA TYR A 257 3.01 32.08 -11.93
C TYR A 257 3.35 33.12 -10.84
N ASN A 258 3.26 34.43 -11.14
CA ASN A 258 3.59 35.49 -10.19
C ASN A 258 2.64 35.53 -8.99
N THR A 259 1.37 35.13 -9.16
CA THR A 259 0.40 35.09 -8.06
C THR A 259 0.77 34.04 -7.00
N TYR A 260 1.61 33.06 -7.35
CA TYR A 260 2.21 32.13 -6.39
C TYR A 260 3.42 32.74 -5.67
N LEU A 261 4.22 33.57 -6.35
CA LEU A 261 5.27 34.36 -5.72
C LEU A 261 4.71 35.37 -4.72
N ASP A 262 3.63 36.09 -5.06
CA ASP A 262 2.99 37.07 -4.17
C ASP A 262 2.47 36.42 -2.88
N LYS A 263 1.96 35.19 -2.97
CA LYS A 263 1.58 34.37 -1.81
C LYS A 263 2.81 33.97 -0.98
N HIS A 264 3.88 33.54 -1.63
CA HIS A 264 5.14 33.19 -0.97
C HIS A 264 5.74 34.41 -0.24
N PHE A 265 5.91 35.55 -0.91
CA PHE A 265 6.48 36.77 -0.31
C PHE A 265 5.65 37.33 0.85
N LYS A 266 4.30 37.25 0.79
CA LYS A 266 3.45 37.64 1.94
C LYS A 266 3.72 36.80 3.19
N GLN A 267 4.22 35.58 3.06
CA GLN A 267 4.53 34.69 4.19
C GLN A 267 5.85 35.03 4.91
N TYR A 268 6.78 35.75 4.27
CA TYR A 268 8.08 36.13 4.86
C TYR A 268 8.16 37.59 5.35
N LYS A 269 7.01 38.27 5.50
CA LYS A 269 6.96 39.70 5.87
C LYS A 269 7.50 40.01 7.29
N ASN A 270 7.90 38.99 8.04
CA ASN A 270 8.42 39.07 9.41
C ASN A 270 9.95 38.84 9.53
N ASP A 271 10.68 38.66 8.42
CA ASP A 271 12.15 38.54 8.41
C ASP A 271 12.80 39.64 7.53
N PRO A 272 13.36 40.71 8.11
CA PRO A 272 13.94 41.82 7.35
C PRO A 272 15.23 41.49 6.56
N MET A 273 15.93 40.38 6.82
CA MET A 273 17.32 40.20 6.38
C MET A 273 17.54 39.87 4.89
N LYS A 274 16.48 39.60 4.12
CA LYS A 274 16.62 39.13 2.72
C LYS A 274 16.24 40.11 1.60
N TYR A 275 15.64 41.27 1.90
CA TYR A 275 14.90 42.04 0.88
C TYR A 275 15.74 42.96 -0.03
N SER A 276 17.06 43.08 0.19
CA SER A 276 17.83 44.25 -0.29
C SER A 276 18.66 44.08 -1.59
N LYS A 277 18.64 42.94 -2.30
CA LYS A 277 19.63 42.68 -3.38
C LYS A 277 19.14 42.13 -4.74
N THR A 278 17.88 41.74 -4.90
CA THR A 278 17.47 40.91 -6.05
C THR A 278 16.46 41.53 -7.03
N VAL A 279 16.09 42.81 -6.88
CA VAL A 279 15.25 43.53 -7.85
C VAL A 279 15.99 44.77 -8.37
N LYS A 280 16.71 44.61 -9.48
CA LYS A 280 17.07 45.73 -10.36
C LYS A 280 16.10 45.73 -11.54
N HIS A 281 15.16 46.68 -11.55
CA HIS A 281 14.40 46.96 -12.76
C HIS A 281 15.32 47.58 -13.82
N SER A 282 15.31 47.02 -15.03
CA SER A 282 16.09 47.53 -16.17
C SER A 282 15.31 48.61 -16.92
N ASN A 283 15.61 49.86 -16.58
CA ASN A 283 15.53 51.10 -17.39
C ASN A 283 14.31 51.38 -18.28
N CYS A 284 13.68 52.53 -18.05
CA CYS A 284 13.67 53.64 -19.02
C CYS A 284 13.63 55.00 -18.26
N PRO A 285 13.92 56.15 -18.90
CA PRO A 285 14.87 57.11 -18.32
C PRO A 285 14.27 58.37 -17.65
N ASN A 286 15.19 59.18 -17.11
CA ASN A 286 15.05 60.50 -16.47
C ASN A 286 14.46 60.44 -15.04
N ASP A 287 14.86 61.29 -14.09
CA ASP A 287 15.73 62.48 -14.14
C ASP A 287 16.91 62.43 -13.14
N SER A 288 17.82 63.40 -13.26
CA SER A 288 18.95 63.64 -12.35
C SER A 288 18.55 64.25 -10.99
N ILE A 289 19.26 63.92 -9.91
CA ILE A 289 19.78 64.86 -8.87
C ILE A 289 20.74 64.11 -7.92
N SER A 290 21.41 64.82 -7.01
CA SER A 290 22.79 64.57 -6.58
C SER A 290 23.02 64.16 -5.11
N GLN A 291 24.23 63.62 -4.88
CA GLN A 291 25.10 63.80 -3.70
C GLN A 291 24.93 63.02 -2.38
N SER A 292 26.09 62.89 -1.71
CA SER A 292 26.38 62.47 -0.32
C SER A 292 25.89 61.07 0.14
N SER A 293 26.74 60.11 0.52
CA SER A 293 27.96 60.07 1.36
C SER A 293 27.72 60.14 2.87
N ASN A 294 27.80 58.98 3.55
CA ASN A 294 28.82 58.78 4.58
C ASN A 294 29.05 57.30 4.93
N ARG A 295 30.17 57.02 5.61
CA ARG A 295 30.71 55.68 5.87
C ARG A 295 31.35 55.66 7.26
N SER A 296 30.89 54.78 8.15
CA SER A 296 31.52 54.57 9.46
C SER A 296 31.47 53.08 9.85
N GLN A 297 32.63 52.57 10.27
CA GLN A 297 32.78 51.22 10.82
C GLN A 297 32.76 51.31 12.36
N ILE A 298 32.08 50.40 13.04
CA ILE A 298 32.45 49.99 14.40
C ILE A 298 32.35 48.46 14.48
N SER A 299 33.35 47.82 15.07
CA SER A 299 33.41 46.37 15.30
C SER A 299 33.73 46.09 16.76
N ILE A 300 32.93 45.26 17.44
CA ILE A 300 33.23 44.73 18.77
C ILE A 300 32.92 43.23 18.81
N ASN A 301 33.92 42.44 19.20
CA ASN A 301 33.75 41.03 19.57
C ASN A 301 33.43 40.92 21.07
N SER A 302 32.58 39.97 21.47
CA SER A 302 32.78 39.26 22.72
C SER A 302 32.23 37.83 22.64
N ARG A 303 32.93 36.88 23.28
CA ARG A 303 32.48 35.51 23.50
C ARG A 303 31.95 35.41 24.93
N HIS A 304 30.88 34.65 25.16
CA HIS A 304 30.52 34.18 26.49
C HIS A 304 30.17 32.69 26.44
N ASN A 305 30.99 31.87 27.08
CA ASN A 305 30.64 30.50 27.44
C ASN A 305 29.85 30.54 28.76
N TYR A 306 28.83 29.69 28.90
CA TYR A 306 28.29 29.34 30.21
C TYR A 306 28.10 27.82 30.32
N THR A 307 28.40 27.30 31.51
CA THR A 307 28.54 25.88 31.82
C THR A 307 27.23 25.23 32.25
N PHE A 308 27.01 23.99 31.82
CA PHE A 308 25.98 23.12 32.40
C PHE A 308 26.40 22.65 33.80
N GLN A 309 25.53 22.87 34.80
CA GLN A 309 25.45 22.00 35.97
C GLN A 309 23.98 21.68 36.30
N SER A 310 23.78 20.50 36.87
CA SER A 310 22.48 19.86 37.11
C SER A 310 21.67 20.51 38.23
N PHE A 311 20.34 20.43 38.18
CA PHE A 311 19.51 19.99 39.33
C PHE A 311 18.02 19.76 38.97
N ARG A 312 17.57 18.48 38.97
CA ARG A 312 16.46 17.93 39.79
C ARG A 312 16.02 16.53 39.32
N LYS A 313 15.41 15.78 40.25
CA LYS A 313 15.01 14.37 40.07
C LYS A 313 13.64 14.25 39.37
N PRO A 314 13.39 13.21 38.56
CA PRO A 314 12.03 12.79 38.20
C PRO A 314 11.26 12.24 39.41
N ILE A 315 9.93 12.38 39.40
CA ILE A 315 9.02 11.69 40.32
C ILE A 315 8.84 10.23 39.83
N GLY A 316 8.55 9.30 40.74
CA GLY A 316 8.80 7.87 40.56
C GLY A 316 8.05 7.21 39.41
N ARG A 317 8.79 6.58 38.49
CA ARG A 317 8.28 5.46 37.66
C ARG A 317 8.21 4.20 38.53
N ALA A 318 7.11 3.46 38.45
CA ALA A 318 7.06 2.08 38.93
C ALA A 318 8.03 1.23 38.09
N LYS A 319 8.89 0.43 38.74
CA LYS A 319 9.86 -0.44 38.07
C LYS A 319 9.17 -1.68 37.48
N MET A 320 8.64 -1.57 36.27
CA MET A 320 8.62 -2.73 35.38
C MET A 320 10.06 -3.01 34.88
N GLY A 321 10.31 -4.24 34.40
CA GLY A 321 11.60 -4.64 33.85
C GLY A 321 11.89 -3.96 32.51
N ILE A 322 12.31 -2.70 32.56
CA ILE A 322 12.72 -1.92 31.38
C ILE A 322 14.01 -2.54 30.83
N VAL A 323 13.95 -2.99 29.57
CA VAL A 323 15.17 -3.24 28.78
C VAL A 323 15.91 -1.91 28.67
N GLU A 324 17.07 -1.80 29.31
CA GLU A 324 17.87 -0.58 29.27
C GLU A 324 18.32 -0.31 27.83
N ASN A 325 18.06 0.92 27.35
CA ASN A 325 18.37 1.37 25.99
C ASN A 325 17.60 0.63 24.87
N LEU A 326 16.26 0.69 24.90
CA LEU A 326 15.43 0.36 23.73
C LEU A 326 15.89 1.15 22.48
N PRO A 327 15.92 0.56 21.27
CA PRO A 327 16.27 1.27 20.05
C PRO A 327 15.32 2.43 19.72
N LEU A 328 15.77 3.34 18.86
CA LEU A 328 14.97 4.49 18.42
C LEU A 328 13.67 4.04 17.73
N GLN A 329 12.60 4.82 17.91
CA GLN A 329 11.40 4.66 17.12
C GLN A 329 11.64 5.22 15.71
N ILE A 330 11.14 4.53 14.70
CA ILE A 330 11.21 5.00 13.31
C ILE A 330 10.40 6.30 13.23
N THR A 331 11.03 7.39 12.81
CA THR A 331 10.35 8.69 12.64
C THR A 331 9.70 8.78 11.27
N ALA A 332 8.52 9.39 11.17
CA ALA A 332 7.82 9.59 9.89
C ALA A 332 8.71 10.27 8.83
N GLY A 333 9.58 11.20 9.23
CA GLY A 333 10.55 11.88 8.37
C GLY A 333 11.99 11.35 8.53
N ALA A 334 12.16 10.05 8.73
CA ALA A 334 13.49 9.42 8.78
C ALA A 334 14.32 9.74 7.53
N LYS A 335 15.66 9.62 7.64
CA LYS A 335 16.60 10.00 6.58
C LYS A 335 16.20 9.35 5.24
N ARG A 336 16.25 10.15 4.16
CA ARG A 336 15.71 9.75 2.86
C ARG A 336 16.66 8.78 2.11
N PRO A 337 16.13 7.85 1.30
CA PRO A 337 14.71 7.53 1.09
C PRO A 337 14.27 6.31 1.94
N SER A 338 13.76 6.55 3.14
CA SER A 338 13.08 5.52 3.94
C SER A 338 11.62 5.36 3.52
N PHE A 339 11.05 4.18 3.72
CA PHE A 339 9.65 3.87 3.47
C PHE A 339 8.70 4.60 4.45
N ALA A 340 9.14 4.85 5.68
CA ALA A 340 8.46 5.77 6.59
C ALA A 340 8.31 7.17 5.96
N PHE A 341 9.40 7.73 5.43
CA PHE A 341 9.39 9.01 4.72
C PHE A 341 8.46 8.98 3.49
N LEU A 342 8.58 7.96 2.63
CA LEU A 342 7.74 7.81 1.44
C LEU A 342 6.25 7.65 1.80
N SER A 343 5.94 7.08 2.97
CA SER A 343 4.58 6.94 3.45
C SER A 343 3.93 8.30 3.74
N VAL A 344 4.61 9.18 4.50
CA VAL A 344 4.11 10.54 4.77
C VAL A 344 4.18 11.47 3.55
N SER A 345 5.20 11.35 2.69
CA SER A 345 5.37 12.26 1.55
C SER A 345 4.51 11.91 0.34
N GLU A 346 4.15 10.64 0.16
CA GLU A 346 3.45 10.16 -1.03
C GLU A 346 2.23 9.28 -0.77
N ARG A 347 2.32 8.28 0.11
CA ARG A 347 1.23 7.29 0.28
C ARG A 347 0.02 7.93 0.97
N TRP A 348 0.22 8.61 2.10
CA TRP A 348 -0.85 9.25 2.84
C TRP A 348 -1.56 10.37 2.05
N PRO A 349 -0.86 11.28 1.32
CA PRO A 349 -1.52 12.25 0.44
C PRO A 349 -2.33 11.63 -0.71
N LYS A 350 -2.01 10.40 -1.15
CA LYS A 350 -2.78 9.64 -2.16
C LYS A 350 -4.04 9.02 -1.54
N ILE A 351 -3.95 8.47 -0.32
CA ILE A 351 -5.10 7.93 0.43
C ILE A 351 -6.15 9.03 0.67
N ILE A 352 -5.73 10.23 1.11
CA ILE A 352 -6.65 11.34 1.35
C ILE A 352 -7.34 11.80 0.06
N VAL A 353 -6.63 11.82 -1.08
CA VAL A 353 -7.23 12.10 -2.39
C VAL A 353 -8.28 11.04 -2.76
N GLY A 354 -7.97 9.75 -2.59
CA GLY A 354 -8.93 8.67 -2.86
C GLY A 354 -10.24 8.80 -2.05
N ILE A 355 -10.17 9.26 -0.80
CA ILE A 355 -11.37 9.57 0.00
C ILE A 355 -12.12 10.78 -0.59
N VAL A 356 -11.43 11.87 -0.90
CA VAL A 356 -12.02 13.09 -1.47
C VAL A 356 -12.72 12.80 -2.81
N ASP A 357 -12.09 12.01 -3.69
CA ASP A 357 -12.66 11.62 -4.99
C ASP A 357 -13.91 10.74 -4.81
N ARG A 358 -13.93 9.84 -3.82
CA ARG A 358 -15.13 9.07 -3.47
C ARG A 358 -16.26 9.95 -2.93
N LEU A 359 -15.94 10.90 -2.05
CA LEU A 359 -16.91 11.85 -1.51
C LEU A 359 -17.49 12.77 -2.61
N HIS A 360 -16.67 13.24 -3.54
CA HIS A 360 -17.15 14.01 -4.71
C HIS A 360 -18.14 13.22 -5.57
N ARG A 361 -17.86 11.93 -5.84
CA ARG A 361 -18.80 11.06 -6.57
C ARG A 361 -20.06 10.73 -5.78
N TYR A 362 -19.96 10.68 -4.45
CA TYR A 362 -21.09 10.41 -3.55
C TYR A 362 -22.00 11.63 -3.32
N TYR A 363 -21.52 12.86 -3.52
CA TYR A 363 -22.24 14.11 -3.19
C TYR A 363 -23.70 14.17 -3.69
N ASN A 364 -23.99 13.82 -4.95
CA ASN A 364 -25.36 13.84 -5.48
C ASN A 364 -26.25 12.79 -4.78
N LYS A 365 -25.73 11.56 -4.64
CA LYS A 365 -26.40 10.46 -3.93
C LYS A 365 -26.60 10.77 -2.45
N ALA A 366 -25.71 11.55 -1.83
CA ALA A 366 -25.86 12.04 -0.48
C ALA A 366 -27.05 13.01 -0.34
N ILE A 367 -27.31 13.85 -1.35
CA ILE A 367 -28.50 14.72 -1.41
C ILE A 367 -29.78 13.90 -1.65
N GLU A 368 -29.73 12.89 -2.53
CA GLU A 368 -30.85 11.97 -2.76
C GLU A 368 -31.24 11.18 -1.49
N GLU A 369 -30.25 10.77 -0.68
CA GLU A 369 -30.44 9.99 0.54
C GLU A 369 -30.77 10.81 1.80
N GLY A 370 -30.53 12.13 1.82
CA GLY A 370 -30.59 12.92 3.05
C GLY A 370 -30.72 14.43 2.88
N GLY A 371 -31.11 14.89 1.69
CA GLY A 371 -31.30 16.31 1.39
C GLY A 371 -30.00 17.12 1.39
N GLN A 372 -30.15 18.44 1.22
CA GLN A 372 -29.00 19.34 1.07
C GLN A 372 -28.07 19.33 2.29
N GLU A 373 -28.58 19.12 3.51
CA GLU A 373 -27.76 19.00 4.72
C GLU A 373 -26.71 17.88 4.61
N LYS A 374 -27.09 16.69 4.11
CA LYS A 374 -26.17 15.56 3.94
C LYS A 374 -25.16 15.81 2.81
N GLY A 375 -25.54 16.58 1.78
CA GLY A 375 -24.62 17.10 0.78
C GLY A 375 -23.62 18.12 1.35
N ASP A 376 -24.03 18.97 2.27
CA ASP A 376 -23.17 19.99 2.89
C ASP A 376 -22.24 19.39 3.95
N ASP A 377 -22.66 18.33 4.67
CA ASP A 377 -21.78 17.46 5.44
C ASP A 377 -20.66 16.87 4.54
N VAL A 378 -20.98 16.39 3.32
CA VAL A 378 -19.98 15.89 2.36
C VAL A 378 -18.98 16.99 1.97
N LYS A 379 -19.45 18.22 1.65
CA LYS A 379 -18.56 19.36 1.36
C LYS A 379 -17.64 19.70 2.54
N SER A 380 -18.18 19.69 3.76
CA SER A 380 -17.46 19.98 5.00
C SER A 380 -16.29 18.99 5.21
N VAL A 381 -16.54 17.69 5.03
CA VAL A 381 -15.50 16.66 5.14
C VAL A 381 -14.45 16.79 4.02
N ILE A 382 -14.86 17.01 2.77
CA ILE A 382 -13.93 17.25 1.63
C ILE A 382 -12.99 18.43 1.94
N SER A 383 -13.51 19.52 2.50
CA SER A 383 -12.74 20.71 2.86
C SER A 383 -11.68 20.39 3.93
N LYS A 384 -12.10 19.75 5.04
CA LYS A 384 -11.20 19.35 6.14
C LYS A 384 -10.11 18.36 5.70
N LEU A 385 -10.46 17.37 4.87
CA LEU A 385 -9.51 16.43 4.29
C LEU A 385 -8.48 17.13 3.39
N SER A 386 -8.94 18.08 2.56
CA SER A 386 -8.08 18.85 1.67
C SER A 386 -7.10 19.76 2.44
N GLU A 387 -7.57 20.39 3.52
CA GLU A 387 -6.71 21.14 4.44
C GLU A 387 -5.70 20.23 5.15
N MET A 388 -6.14 19.11 5.74
CA MET A 388 -5.25 18.16 6.42
C MET A 388 -4.15 17.65 5.49
N ARG A 389 -4.47 17.37 4.22
CA ARG A 389 -3.49 17.01 3.18
C ARG A 389 -2.50 18.15 2.90
N TYR A 390 -2.96 19.40 2.80
CA TYR A 390 -2.07 20.55 2.65
C TYR A 390 -1.14 20.72 3.86
N ARG A 391 -1.67 20.57 5.08
CA ARG A 391 -0.90 20.65 6.33
C ARG A 391 0.16 19.55 6.43
N MET A 392 -0.20 18.32 6.03
CA MET A 392 0.72 17.19 5.92
C MET A 392 1.83 17.47 4.89
N MET A 393 1.47 17.86 3.66
CA MET A 393 2.43 18.17 2.59
C MET A 393 3.33 19.38 2.89
N THR A 394 3.02 20.20 3.90
CA THR A 394 3.81 21.38 4.32
C THR A 394 4.35 21.29 5.74
N ASP A 395 4.44 20.07 6.29
CA ASP A 395 5.02 19.72 7.61
C ASP A 395 4.57 20.62 8.79
N LYS A 396 3.27 20.95 8.81
CA LYS A 396 2.67 21.74 9.89
C LYS A 396 2.61 20.95 11.21
N PRO A 397 2.49 21.63 12.35
CA PRO A 397 2.11 20.99 13.61
C PRO A 397 0.85 20.12 13.45
N LEU A 398 0.85 18.98 14.15
CA LEU A 398 -0.34 18.16 14.33
C LEU A 398 -1.37 18.95 15.14
N GLU A 399 -2.64 18.70 14.89
CA GLU A 399 -3.74 19.46 15.49
C GLU A 399 -4.39 18.71 16.62
N LYS A 400 -4.76 19.44 17.67
CA LYS A 400 -5.57 18.89 18.74
C LYS A 400 -6.91 18.42 18.21
N PHE A 401 -7.44 17.38 18.83
CA PHE A 401 -8.79 16.90 18.60
C PHE A 401 -9.80 17.82 19.30
N VAL A 402 -10.90 18.10 18.59
CA VAL A 402 -11.92 19.09 18.97
C VAL A 402 -13.33 18.52 18.76
N ASP A 403 -13.99 18.25 19.88
CA ASP A 403 -15.33 17.64 19.99
C ASP A 403 -15.44 16.20 19.43
N GLY A 404 -16.43 15.41 19.86
CA GLY A 404 -16.40 13.97 19.61
C GLY A 404 -17.62 13.12 19.93
N MET A 405 -17.45 11.81 19.73
CA MET A 405 -18.34 10.74 20.21
C MET A 405 -17.77 9.32 19.98
N SER A 406 -16.68 9.15 19.22
CA SER A 406 -16.04 7.83 18.99
C SER A 406 -14.49 7.84 18.97
N VAL A 407 -13.86 9.02 19.00
CA VAL A 407 -12.40 9.17 19.10
C VAL A 407 -12.06 9.57 20.54
N ASP A 408 -11.06 8.92 21.13
CA ASP A 408 -10.55 9.31 22.45
C ASP A 408 -9.69 10.58 22.32
N ILE A 409 -10.37 11.72 22.44
CA ILE A 409 -9.79 13.08 22.36
C ILE A 409 -8.68 13.24 23.40
N LYS A 410 -8.86 12.72 24.61
CA LYS A 410 -7.90 12.86 25.71
C LYS A 410 -6.62 12.10 25.37
N TYR A 411 -6.74 10.82 25.01
CA TYR A 411 -5.62 9.99 24.55
C TYR A 411 -4.78 10.69 23.46
N TRP A 412 -5.43 11.23 22.42
CA TRP A 412 -4.71 11.86 21.31
C TRP A 412 -4.10 13.21 21.69
N ASN A 413 -4.81 14.04 22.45
CA ASN A 413 -4.31 15.35 22.86
C ASN A 413 -3.14 15.23 23.84
N ASP A 414 -3.25 14.33 24.82
CA ASP A 414 -2.16 14.02 25.77
C ASP A 414 -0.92 13.52 25.03
N GLY A 415 -1.07 12.57 24.10
CA GLY A 415 0.05 12.06 23.29
C GLY A 415 0.72 13.13 22.42
N ILE A 416 -0.04 14.10 21.91
CA ILE A 416 0.51 15.27 21.20
C ILE A 416 1.30 16.19 22.15
N ASP A 417 0.85 16.36 23.41
CA ASP A 417 1.58 17.15 24.43
C ASP A 417 2.84 16.44 24.93
N GLU A 418 2.78 15.13 25.17
CA GLU A 418 3.95 14.32 25.55
C GLU A 418 5.04 14.41 24.47
N LEU A 419 4.71 14.14 23.22
CA LEU A 419 5.67 14.21 22.10
C LEU A 419 6.19 15.65 21.87
N THR A 420 5.35 16.67 22.03
CA THR A 420 5.77 18.09 21.93
C THR A 420 6.74 18.47 23.06
N LYS A 421 6.50 17.98 24.27
CA LYS A 421 7.32 18.20 25.47
C LYS A 421 8.65 17.46 25.39
N GLU A 422 8.66 16.18 24.97
CA GLU A 422 9.88 15.39 24.80
C GLU A 422 10.79 15.98 23.71
N LYS A 423 10.20 16.51 22.63
CA LYS A 423 10.92 17.13 21.50
C LYS A 423 11.31 18.59 21.74
N GLY A 424 10.80 19.23 22.78
CA GLY A 424 11.03 20.65 23.10
C GLY A 424 10.43 21.65 22.09
N LYS A 425 9.56 21.19 21.18
CA LYS A 425 8.84 21.99 20.17
C LYS A 425 7.66 21.19 19.62
N GLU A 426 6.71 21.87 19.00
CA GLU A 426 5.50 21.27 18.41
C GLU A 426 5.82 20.01 17.57
N ILE A 427 5.02 18.96 17.80
CA ILE A 427 5.07 17.74 17.03
C ILE A 427 4.40 17.97 15.65
N ASN A 428 5.04 17.52 14.58
CA ASN A 428 4.64 17.79 13.20
C ASN A 428 4.75 16.52 12.33
N TRP A 429 4.11 16.53 11.16
CA TRP A 429 3.88 15.33 10.34
C TRP A 429 5.13 14.51 10.01
N TYR A 430 6.26 15.15 9.69
CA TYR A 430 7.53 14.45 9.43
C TYR A 430 8.39 14.27 10.69
N GLY A 431 8.04 14.92 11.80
CA GLY A 431 8.90 14.95 12.99
C GLY A 431 8.37 14.16 14.20
N GLY A 432 7.38 13.27 14.02
CA GLY A 432 6.92 12.35 15.07
C GLY A 432 7.22 10.87 14.78
N PRO A 433 7.01 9.97 15.75
CA PRO A 433 7.12 8.52 15.53
C PRO A 433 6.12 8.06 14.45
N TRP A 434 6.58 7.26 13.50
CA TRP A 434 5.83 6.89 12.30
C TRP A 434 4.49 6.23 12.65
N LEU A 435 4.49 5.18 13.47
CA LEU A 435 3.28 4.54 14.02
C LEU A 435 2.29 5.55 14.62
N PHE A 436 2.76 6.52 15.42
CA PHE A 436 1.87 7.48 16.09
C PHE A 436 1.23 8.43 15.06
N VAL A 437 2.03 9.00 14.15
CA VAL A 437 1.53 9.96 13.14
C VAL A 437 0.58 9.28 12.14
N GLU A 438 0.86 8.03 11.77
CA GLU A 438 0.01 7.25 10.87
C GLU A 438 -1.35 6.92 11.52
N CYS A 439 -1.33 6.46 12.78
CA CYS A 439 -2.56 6.23 13.53
C CYS A 439 -3.33 7.55 13.80
N TYR A 440 -2.63 8.64 14.09
CA TYR A 440 -3.20 9.99 14.23
C TYR A 440 -3.96 10.39 12.96
N MET A 441 -3.40 10.14 11.77
CA MET A 441 -4.05 10.45 10.50
C MET A 441 -5.42 9.77 10.39
N TYR A 442 -5.51 8.46 10.62
CA TYR A 442 -6.79 7.74 10.51
C TYR A 442 -7.81 8.18 11.58
N SER A 443 -7.38 8.45 12.82
CA SER A 443 -8.27 9.03 13.83
C SER A 443 -8.73 10.45 13.46
N LYS A 444 -7.88 11.28 12.84
CA LYS A 444 -8.24 12.65 12.42
C LYS A 444 -9.17 12.66 11.22
N ILE A 445 -9.01 11.73 10.27
CA ILE A 445 -10.00 11.44 9.22
C ILE A 445 -11.35 11.10 9.86
N GLN A 446 -11.38 10.21 10.85
CA GLN A 446 -12.62 9.80 11.51
C GLN A 446 -13.27 10.95 12.29
N GLU A 447 -12.50 11.82 12.96
CA GLU A 447 -13.01 13.02 13.63
C GLU A 447 -13.84 13.88 12.66
N PHE A 448 -13.34 14.13 11.44
CA PHE A 448 -14.04 14.94 10.45
C PHE A 448 -15.42 14.40 10.09
N PHE A 449 -15.57 13.07 10.00
CA PHE A 449 -16.86 12.41 9.81
C PHE A 449 -17.74 12.47 11.07
N VAL A 450 -17.17 12.27 12.25
CA VAL A 450 -17.91 12.21 13.54
C VAL A 450 -18.50 13.57 13.96
N GLN A 451 -17.88 14.66 13.50
CA GLN A 451 -18.37 16.04 13.62
C GLN A 451 -19.54 16.37 12.67
N THR A 452 -19.90 15.49 11.72
CA THR A 452 -21.06 15.71 10.82
C THR A 452 -22.37 15.25 11.44
N LYS A 453 -23.49 15.78 10.94
CA LYS A 453 -24.83 15.33 11.33
C LYS A 453 -25.18 13.98 10.70
N ASN A 454 -24.87 13.81 9.40
CA ASN A 454 -25.39 12.72 8.58
C ASN A 454 -24.34 11.69 8.11
N LEU A 455 -23.04 11.91 8.31
CA LEU A 455 -21.94 11.02 7.88
C LEU A 455 -21.15 10.40 9.04
N LYS A 456 -21.64 10.52 10.28
CA LYS A 456 -20.99 10.07 11.52
C LYS A 456 -20.53 8.60 11.53
N PHE A 457 -21.24 7.74 10.80
CA PHE A 457 -20.96 6.31 10.64
C PHE A 457 -20.57 5.94 9.19
N TYR A 458 -20.22 6.92 8.37
CA TYR A 458 -19.75 6.69 7.00
C TYR A 458 -18.35 6.06 7.02
N ASP A 459 -18.17 5.01 6.24
CA ASP A 459 -16.88 4.34 6.06
C ASP A 459 -16.27 4.78 4.72
N PRO A 460 -15.22 5.64 4.72
CA PRO A 460 -14.61 6.14 3.50
C PRO A 460 -13.79 5.08 2.72
N PHE A 461 -13.62 3.87 3.25
CA PHE A 461 -12.86 2.79 2.64
C PHE A 461 -13.73 1.57 2.23
N ARG A 462 -15.03 1.58 2.56
CA ARG A 462 -15.97 0.49 2.23
C ARG A 462 -15.93 0.09 0.76
N GLU A 463 -15.96 1.05 -0.17
CA GLU A 463 -15.90 0.79 -1.62
C GLU A 463 -14.65 -0.01 -2.03
N GLU A 464 -13.51 0.18 -1.33
CA GLU A 464 -12.26 -0.53 -1.59
C GLU A 464 -12.28 -1.93 -0.99
N LYS A 465 -12.78 -2.10 0.25
CA LYS A 465 -12.95 -3.40 0.90
C LYS A 465 -13.95 -4.30 0.15
N GLU A 466 -15.10 -3.76 -0.27
CA GLU A 466 -16.07 -4.48 -1.10
C GLU A 466 -15.49 -4.91 -2.46
N LYS A 467 -14.69 -4.05 -3.10
CA LYS A 467 -14.01 -4.37 -4.36
C LYS A 467 -12.96 -5.46 -4.16
N SER A 468 -12.23 -5.47 -3.05
CA SER A 468 -11.30 -6.56 -2.74
C SER A 468 -12.03 -7.90 -2.72
N TYR A 469 -13.12 -8.03 -1.94
CA TYR A 469 -13.93 -9.26 -1.93
C TYR A 469 -14.41 -9.67 -3.33
N LYS A 470 -14.95 -8.72 -4.12
CA LYS A 470 -15.51 -8.99 -5.46
C LYS A 470 -14.42 -9.41 -6.47
N ASN A 471 -13.23 -8.83 -6.39
CA ASN A 471 -12.11 -9.19 -7.25
C ASN A 471 -11.52 -10.56 -6.88
N SER A 472 -11.40 -10.86 -5.58
CA SER A 472 -10.84 -12.10 -5.04
C SER A 472 -11.83 -13.28 -5.07
N PHE A 473 -13.01 -13.16 -5.70
CA PHE A 473 -14.09 -14.16 -5.59
C PHE A 473 -13.64 -15.61 -5.90
N LYS A 474 -12.84 -15.80 -6.96
CA LYS A 474 -12.31 -17.12 -7.33
C LYS A 474 -11.32 -17.68 -6.32
N TYR A 475 -10.52 -16.81 -5.69
CA TYR A 475 -9.62 -17.19 -4.60
C TYR A 475 -10.43 -17.71 -3.40
N LEU A 476 -11.48 -16.98 -3.00
CA LEU A 476 -12.39 -17.42 -1.94
C LEU A 476 -13.06 -18.76 -2.29
N LEU A 477 -13.53 -18.92 -3.54
CA LEU A 477 -14.17 -20.17 -4.00
C LEU A 477 -13.22 -21.36 -3.95
N ALA A 478 -11.98 -21.21 -4.43
CA ALA A 478 -10.98 -22.29 -4.43
C ALA A 478 -10.50 -22.64 -3.00
N VAL A 479 -10.17 -21.64 -2.17
CA VAL A 479 -9.86 -21.87 -0.73
C VAL A 479 -11.04 -22.52 0.00
N GLY A 480 -12.27 -22.07 -0.29
CA GLY A 480 -13.48 -22.67 0.26
C GLY A 480 -13.68 -24.12 -0.18
N THR A 481 -13.36 -24.46 -1.43
CA THR A 481 -13.48 -25.82 -1.96
C THR A 481 -12.45 -26.76 -1.31
N GLU A 482 -11.17 -26.38 -1.26
CA GLU A 482 -10.16 -27.21 -0.57
C GLU A 482 -10.41 -27.29 0.95
N MET A 483 -10.96 -26.24 1.57
CA MET A 483 -11.41 -26.27 2.97
C MET A 483 -12.60 -27.22 3.18
N ALA A 484 -13.56 -27.25 2.26
CA ALA A 484 -14.68 -28.17 2.31
C ALA A 484 -14.21 -29.62 2.27
N ASP A 485 -13.34 -29.96 1.31
CA ASP A 485 -12.72 -31.28 1.19
C ASP A 485 -11.88 -31.68 2.43
N LEU A 486 -11.37 -30.72 3.21
CA LEU A 486 -10.68 -31.00 4.48
C LEU A 486 -11.65 -31.21 5.66
N LEU A 487 -12.79 -30.50 5.70
CA LEU A 487 -13.77 -30.64 6.78
C LEU A 487 -14.75 -31.81 6.60
N ASP A 488 -15.06 -32.18 5.35
CA ASP A 488 -15.94 -33.33 5.07
C ASP A 488 -15.20 -34.69 5.21
N LYS A 489 -13.87 -34.69 5.42
CA LYS A 489 -13.07 -35.87 5.76
C LYS A 489 -13.33 -36.35 7.19
N LYS A 490 -13.74 -37.61 7.32
CA LYS A 490 -13.94 -38.26 8.62
C LYS A 490 -12.62 -38.88 9.12
N HIS A 491 -12.33 -38.71 10.41
CA HIS A 491 -11.19 -39.31 11.12
C HIS A 491 -9.81 -38.91 10.56
N LEU A 492 -9.53 -37.61 10.48
CA LEU A 492 -8.17 -37.10 10.26
C LEU A 492 -7.22 -37.63 11.35
N THR A 493 -6.03 -38.10 10.96
CA THR A 493 -4.97 -38.46 11.91
C THR A 493 -4.28 -37.21 12.46
N THR A 494 -3.47 -37.36 13.51
CA THR A 494 -2.63 -36.27 14.03
C THR A 494 -1.70 -35.68 12.97
N ASN A 495 -1.27 -36.46 11.98
CA ASN A 495 -0.46 -35.97 10.86
C ASN A 495 -1.29 -35.19 9.85
N ASP A 496 -2.48 -35.67 9.48
CA ASP A 496 -3.40 -34.92 8.59
C ASP A 496 -3.80 -33.58 9.21
N LEU A 497 -4.06 -33.56 10.53
CA LEU A 497 -4.31 -32.33 11.29
C LEU A 497 -3.09 -31.40 11.28
N ARG A 498 -1.87 -31.94 11.42
CA ARG A 498 -0.62 -31.17 11.34
C ARG A 498 -0.47 -30.50 9.96
N GLU A 499 -0.57 -31.27 8.89
CA GLU A 499 -0.42 -30.78 7.51
C GLU A 499 -1.52 -29.78 7.13
N SER A 500 -2.77 -30.06 7.52
CA SER A 500 -3.89 -29.14 7.28
C SER A 500 -3.71 -27.82 8.04
N LEU A 501 -3.25 -27.86 9.30
CA LEU A 501 -3.05 -26.63 10.07
C LEU A 501 -1.85 -25.81 9.57
N LEU A 502 -0.75 -26.45 9.15
CA LEU A 502 0.35 -25.78 8.45
C LEU A 502 -0.15 -25.04 7.19
N LYS A 503 -1.09 -25.66 6.46
CA LYS A 503 -1.71 -25.08 5.26
C LYS A 503 -2.63 -23.90 5.58
N PHE A 504 -3.53 -24.01 6.57
CA PHE A 504 -4.39 -22.89 6.99
C PHE A 504 -3.59 -21.72 7.60
N LEU A 505 -2.54 -21.97 8.37
CA LEU A 505 -1.66 -20.91 8.88
C LEU A 505 -0.89 -20.18 7.76
N GLN A 506 -0.43 -20.90 6.74
CA GLN A 506 0.21 -20.28 5.57
C GLN A 506 -0.78 -19.50 4.70
N ILE A 507 -2.01 -19.98 4.50
CA ILE A 507 -3.05 -19.23 3.82
C ILE A 507 -3.44 -17.96 4.62
N SER A 508 -3.61 -18.05 5.94
CA SER A 508 -3.85 -16.90 6.82
C SER A 508 -2.71 -15.87 6.78
N LEU A 509 -1.44 -16.34 6.75
CA LEU A 509 -0.25 -15.49 6.59
C LEU A 509 -0.21 -14.75 5.24
N TRP A 510 -0.49 -15.47 4.15
CA TRP A 510 -0.27 -14.99 2.79
C TRP A 510 -1.54 -14.48 2.09
N GLY A 511 -2.74 -14.55 2.67
CA GLY A 511 -4.05 -14.39 1.99
C GLY A 511 -4.11 -13.36 0.85
N ASN A 512 -3.84 -12.08 1.14
CA ASN A 512 -3.86 -11.01 0.12
C ASN A 512 -2.79 -11.17 -0.98
N LYS A 513 -1.67 -11.83 -0.67
CA LYS A 513 -0.58 -12.13 -1.62
C LYS A 513 -0.89 -13.39 -2.44
N CYS A 514 -1.53 -14.41 -1.84
CA CYS A 514 -2.01 -15.59 -2.56
C CYS A 514 -2.99 -15.16 -3.66
N ASP A 515 -4.00 -14.35 -3.34
CA ASP A 515 -4.95 -13.80 -4.31
C ASP A 515 -4.26 -13.15 -5.54
N LEU A 516 -3.23 -12.33 -5.29
CA LEU A 516 -2.46 -11.63 -6.33
C LEU A 516 -1.43 -12.50 -7.07
N SER A 517 -0.88 -13.54 -6.42
CA SER A 517 0.20 -14.36 -6.98
C SER A 517 -0.32 -15.55 -7.76
N LEU A 518 -1.37 -16.20 -7.25
CA LEU A 518 -2.01 -17.37 -7.86
C LEU A 518 -2.78 -16.99 -9.13
N SER A 519 -3.25 -15.74 -9.20
CA SER A 519 -3.77 -15.13 -10.43
C SER A 519 -2.66 -14.68 -11.40
N GLY A 520 -1.40 -14.56 -10.95
CA GLY A 520 -0.34 -13.92 -11.73
C GLY A 520 -0.65 -12.47 -12.13
N GLY A 521 -1.61 -11.81 -11.45
CA GLY A 521 -2.18 -10.52 -11.85
C GLY A 521 -3.35 -10.59 -12.85
N ASP A 522 -3.71 -11.77 -13.37
CA ASP A 522 -4.91 -12.02 -14.16
C ASP A 522 -5.91 -12.89 -13.37
N PRO A 523 -7.07 -12.35 -12.95
CA PRO A 523 -8.11 -13.12 -12.26
C PRO A 523 -8.62 -14.36 -13.02
N HIS A 524 -8.22 -14.61 -14.27
CA HIS A 524 -8.55 -15.83 -15.03
C HIS A 524 -7.51 -16.96 -14.94
N LEU A 525 -6.34 -16.75 -14.35
CA LEU A 525 -5.23 -17.74 -14.33
C LEU A 525 -5.06 -18.51 -13.00
N MET A 526 -6.01 -18.42 -12.07
CA MET A 526 -5.91 -19.14 -10.79
C MET A 526 -5.79 -20.66 -10.95
N SER A 527 -4.84 -21.26 -10.22
CA SER A 527 -4.71 -22.72 -10.16
C SER A 527 -5.88 -23.36 -9.41
N GLU A 528 -6.19 -24.62 -9.74
CA GLU A 528 -7.18 -25.42 -9.03
C GLU A 528 -6.68 -25.98 -7.68
N LYS A 529 -5.47 -25.57 -7.23
CA LYS A 529 -4.70 -26.23 -6.15
C LYS A 529 -3.88 -25.24 -5.32
N ILE A 530 -4.58 -24.31 -4.67
CA ILE A 530 -4.01 -23.25 -3.83
C ILE A 530 -3.10 -23.82 -2.73
N PHE A 531 -3.44 -24.95 -2.11
CA PHE A 531 -2.59 -25.55 -1.09
C PHE A 531 -1.29 -26.20 -1.60
N HIS A 532 -1.09 -26.37 -2.91
CA HIS A 532 0.18 -26.81 -3.49
C HIS A 532 1.12 -25.63 -3.77
N ASP A 533 0.57 -24.51 -4.25
CA ASP A 533 1.35 -23.33 -4.64
C ASP A 533 1.93 -22.55 -3.43
N LEU A 534 1.59 -22.96 -2.20
CA LEU A 534 2.20 -22.49 -0.96
C LEU A 534 3.70 -22.85 -0.84
N ASP A 535 4.12 -23.98 -1.41
CA ASP A 535 5.51 -24.44 -1.31
C ASP A 535 6.50 -23.48 -2.00
N ASP A 536 6.07 -22.75 -3.04
CA ASP A 536 6.84 -21.69 -3.69
C ASP A 536 6.93 -20.41 -2.84
N LEU A 537 5.97 -20.19 -1.92
CA LEU A 537 5.98 -19.05 -1.01
C LEU A 537 6.81 -19.32 0.25
N LYS A 538 6.91 -20.57 0.71
CA LYS A 538 7.63 -20.97 1.93
C LYS A 538 9.10 -20.50 2.00
N PRO A 539 9.91 -20.51 0.92
CA PRO A 539 11.27 -19.95 0.92
C PRO A 539 11.39 -18.44 1.24
N ASN A 540 10.27 -17.71 1.25
CA ASN A 540 10.22 -16.28 1.59
C ASN A 540 9.84 -16.03 3.07
N ILE A 541 9.61 -17.08 3.85
CA ILE A 541 9.42 -17.00 5.30
C ILE A 541 10.81 -16.94 5.96
N LEU A 542 11.19 -15.79 6.50
CA LEU A 542 12.52 -15.51 7.04
C LEU A 542 12.72 -16.03 8.48
N VAL A 543 11.62 -16.20 9.22
CA VAL A 543 11.53 -16.91 10.50
C VAL A 543 10.29 -17.76 10.40
N ASP A 544 10.45 -19.08 10.52
CA ASP A 544 9.40 -20.07 10.26
C ASP A 544 9.11 -20.90 11.52
N ASP A 545 8.38 -20.31 12.47
CA ASP A 545 7.91 -21.00 13.66
C ASP A 545 6.61 -21.80 13.42
N LEU A 546 6.19 -22.06 12.16
CA LEU A 546 4.93 -22.75 11.85
C LEU A 546 4.83 -24.12 12.52
N GLU A 547 5.89 -24.92 12.48
CA GLU A 547 5.95 -26.26 13.06
C GLU A 547 5.86 -26.24 14.61
N LEU A 548 6.32 -25.14 15.24
CA LEU A 548 6.18 -24.91 16.68
C LEU A 548 4.75 -24.49 17.01
N ALA A 549 4.20 -23.52 16.25
CA ALA A 549 2.84 -23.04 16.42
C ALA A 549 1.80 -24.16 16.30
N VAL A 550 1.95 -25.03 15.29
CA VAL A 550 1.09 -26.23 15.12
C VAL A 550 1.21 -27.19 16.30
N THR A 551 2.40 -27.30 16.91
CA THR A 551 2.60 -28.15 18.10
C THR A 551 1.88 -27.58 19.33
N GLU A 552 1.86 -26.26 19.51
CA GLU A 552 1.05 -25.60 20.56
C GLU A 552 -0.46 -25.70 20.27
N PHE A 553 -0.90 -25.56 19.02
CA PHE A 553 -2.32 -25.71 18.65
C PHE A 553 -2.86 -27.13 18.90
N LEU A 554 -2.04 -28.16 18.65
CA LEU A 554 -2.38 -29.57 18.91
C LEU A 554 -2.45 -29.93 20.41
N SER A 555 -2.04 -29.04 21.32
CA SER A 555 -2.00 -29.30 22.78
C SER A 555 -3.35 -29.14 23.53
N GLN A 556 -4.46 -29.10 22.78
CA GLN A 556 -5.83 -28.70 23.21
C GLN A 556 -5.92 -27.24 23.70
N ASN A 557 -6.50 -26.37 22.86
CA ASN A 557 -6.76 -24.98 23.20
C ASN A 557 -8.22 -24.78 23.61
N LYS A 558 -8.48 -23.84 24.53
CA LYS A 558 -9.85 -23.51 24.96
C LYS A 558 -10.35 -22.25 24.26
N GLN A 559 -9.56 -21.18 24.34
CA GLN A 559 -9.88 -19.89 23.76
C GLN A 559 -8.68 -19.41 22.95
N ILE A 560 -8.89 -19.16 21.66
CA ILE A 560 -7.89 -18.54 20.79
C ILE A 560 -8.41 -17.17 20.37
N ASP A 561 -7.60 -16.14 20.57
CA ASP A 561 -7.96 -14.77 20.19
C ASP A 561 -7.17 -14.36 18.94
N VAL A 562 -7.86 -13.88 17.90
CA VAL A 562 -7.26 -13.45 16.62
C VAL A 562 -7.38 -11.94 16.50
N VAL A 563 -6.25 -11.23 16.56
CA VAL A 563 -6.17 -9.79 16.32
C VAL A 563 -6.00 -9.56 14.82
N LEU A 564 -7.10 -9.18 14.17
CA LEU A 564 -7.24 -9.11 12.73
C LEU A 564 -6.46 -7.95 12.10
N ASP A 565 -6.07 -8.12 10.83
CA ASP A 565 -5.61 -7.06 9.93
C ASP A 565 -6.75 -6.73 8.95
N ASN A 566 -6.68 -7.15 7.69
CA ASN A 566 -7.54 -6.71 6.59
C ASN A 566 -8.86 -7.49 6.47
N ALA A 567 -9.87 -6.83 5.90
CA ALA A 567 -11.15 -7.40 5.49
C ALA A 567 -11.04 -8.13 4.13
N GLY A 568 -12.16 -8.70 3.66
CA GLY A 568 -12.20 -9.37 2.35
C GLY A 568 -11.47 -10.72 2.38
N PRO A 569 -10.52 -10.99 1.45
CA PRO A 569 -9.87 -12.30 1.34
C PRO A 569 -9.09 -12.70 2.60
N GLU A 570 -8.40 -11.78 3.28
CA GLU A 570 -7.67 -12.13 4.51
C GLU A 570 -8.63 -12.52 5.64
N LEU A 571 -9.69 -11.75 5.88
CA LEU A 571 -10.73 -12.09 6.86
C LEU A 571 -11.41 -13.43 6.53
N PHE A 572 -11.65 -13.73 5.25
CA PHE A 572 -12.14 -15.04 4.84
C PHE A 572 -11.16 -16.15 5.25
N THR A 573 -9.86 -16.00 4.96
CA THR A 573 -8.84 -16.99 5.34
C THR A 573 -8.67 -17.16 6.85
N ASP A 574 -8.88 -16.11 7.64
CA ASP A 574 -8.86 -16.19 9.11
C ASP A 574 -10.10 -16.89 9.67
N LEU A 575 -11.26 -16.75 9.02
CA LEU A 575 -12.46 -17.54 9.32
C LEU A 575 -12.30 -19.01 8.92
N CYS A 576 -11.62 -19.30 7.80
CA CYS A 576 -11.26 -20.67 7.42
C CYS A 576 -10.41 -21.36 8.50
N LEU A 577 -9.37 -20.67 8.99
CA LEU A 577 -8.53 -21.16 10.09
C LEU A 577 -9.33 -21.34 11.39
N ALA A 578 -10.18 -20.38 11.74
CA ALA A 578 -11.03 -20.44 12.93
C ALA A 578 -11.97 -21.65 12.93
N ASP A 579 -12.69 -21.89 11.83
CA ASP A 579 -13.61 -23.02 11.67
C ASP A 579 -12.87 -24.37 11.61
N PHE A 580 -11.68 -24.43 10.98
CA PHE A 580 -10.84 -25.64 11.04
C PHE A 580 -10.42 -25.98 12.48
N LEU A 581 -10.05 -24.97 13.29
CA LEU A 581 -9.70 -25.16 14.70
C LEU A 581 -10.89 -25.63 15.54
N ILE A 582 -12.07 -25.03 15.35
CA ILE A 582 -13.32 -25.41 16.03
C ILE A 582 -13.75 -26.83 15.62
N SER A 583 -13.92 -27.08 14.32
CA SER A 583 -14.49 -28.33 13.79
C SER A 583 -13.65 -29.57 14.09
N ASN A 584 -12.36 -29.41 14.37
CA ASN A 584 -11.46 -30.51 14.78
C ASN A 584 -11.23 -30.60 16.29
N ASN A 585 -11.97 -29.84 17.12
CA ASN A 585 -11.81 -29.77 18.58
C ASN A 585 -10.40 -29.33 19.02
N LEU A 586 -9.74 -28.52 18.20
CA LEU A 586 -8.48 -27.86 18.57
C LEU A 586 -8.74 -26.60 19.39
N ALA A 587 -9.93 -25.98 19.27
CA ALA A 587 -10.38 -24.85 20.06
C ALA A 587 -11.87 -24.94 20.44
N ASP A 588 -12.22 -24.73 21.71
CA ASP A 588 -13.64 -24.61 22.13
C ASP A 588 -14.28 -23.29 21.64
N LYS A 589 -13.47 -22.22 21.55
CA LYS A 589 -13.92 -20.85 21.27
C LYS A 589 -12.86 -20.02 20.53
N ILE A 590 -13.31 -19.19 19.59
CA ILE A 590 -12.49 -18.19 18.89
C ILE A 590 -13.00 -16.78 19.21
N ILE A 591 -12.10 -15.83 19.46
CA ILE A 591 -12.45 -14.41 19.66
C ILE A 591 -11.72 -13.55 18.64
N LEU A 592 -12.47 -12.97 17.71
CA LEU A 592 -11.97 -12.06 16.68
C LEU A 592 -11.90 -10.63 17.24
N HIS A 593 -10.71 -10.07 17.34
CA HIS A 593 -10.49 -8.68 17.72
C HIS A 593 -10.29 -7.83 16.46
N GLY A 594 -11.18 -6.86 16.25
CA GLY A 594 -11.08 -5.92 15.15
C GLY A 594 -11.26 -4.46 15.57
N LYS A 595 -11.33 -3.57 14.57
CA LYS A 595 -11.16 -2.13 14.77
C LYS A 595 -12.50 -1.44 15.09
N THR A 596 -12.46 -0.44 15.98
CA THR A 596 -13.64 0.32 16.43
C THR A 596 -14.17 1.32 15.39
N ILE A 597 -13.32 1.72 14.44
CA ILE A 597 -13.57 2.72 13.40
C ILE A 597 -12.91 2.26 12.08
N PRO A 598 -13.32 2.81 10.92
CA PRO A 598 -12.58 2.65 9.67
C PRO A 598 -11.09 3.00 9.85
N TRP A 599 -10.21 2.07 9.48
CA TRP A 599 -8.81 2.09 9.91
C TRP A 599 -7.90 1.52 8.82
N PHE A 600 -6.72 2.12 8.63
CA PHE A 600 -5.65 1.63 7.73
C PHE A 600 -6.10 1.22 6.30
N VAL A 601 -7.16 1.88 5.80
CA VAL A 601 -7.93 1.53 4.61
C VAL A 601 -8.69 0.20 4.74
N SER A 602 -7.99 -0.92 4.80
CA SER A 602 -8.56 -2.24 4.61
C SER A 602 -8.89 -3.00 5.90
N ASP A 603 -8.60 -2.46 7.08
CA ASP A 603 -8.77 -3.20 8.34
C ASP A 603 -10.22 -3.59 8.66
N THR A 604 -10.39 -4.77 9.25
CA THR A 604 -11.71 -5.31 9.62
C THR A 604 -12.36 -4.58 10.79
N THR A 605 -13.48 -3.89 10.51
CA THR A 605 -14.48 -3.45 11.49
C THR A 605 -15.60 -4.49 11.64
N LYS A 606 -16.51 -4.32 12.62
CA LYS A 606 -17.65 -5.24 12.82
C LYS A 606 -18.52 -5.37 11.57
N HIS A 607 -18.75 -4.23 10.91
CA HIS A 607 -19.57 -4.17 9.71
C HIS A 607 -18.96 -4.98 8.55
N ASP A 608 -17.64 -5.05 8.44
CA ASP A 608 -16.98 -5.81 7.37
C ASP A 608 -17.15 -7.32 7.54
N LEU A 609 -17.14 -7.81 8.79
CA LEU A 609 -17.45 -9.21 9.10
C LEU A 609 -18.92 -9.53 8.83
N GLU A 610 -19.83 -8.69 9.30
CA GLU A 610 -21.27 -8.85 9.09
C GLU A 610 -21.62 -8.85 7.59
N TRP A 611 -21.06 -7.91 6.83
CA TRP A 611 -21.20 -7.80 5.38
C TRP A 611 -20.60 -9.00 4.63
N LEU A 612 -19.37 -9.42 4.98
CA LEU A 612 -18.73 -10.60 4.36
C LEU A 612 -19.61 -11.84 4.53
N LEU A 613 -20.10 -12.08 5.75
CA LEU A 613 -20.98 -13.20 6.04
C LEU A 613 -22.34 -13.08 5.34
N GLU A 614 -22.86 -11.87 5.10
CA GLU A 614 -24.03 -11.64 4.25
C GLU A 614 -23.78 -11.99 2.80
N GLN A 615 -22.68 -11.53 2.19
CA GLN A 615 -22.37 -11.87 0.80
C GLN A 615 -22.21 -13.39 0.64
N LEU A 616 -21.39 -14.03 1.49
CA LEU A 616 -21.21 -15.48 1.48
C LEU A 616 -22.54 -16.22 1.66
N SER A 617 -23.39 -15.81 2.61
CA SER A 617 -24.69 -16.47 2.84
C SER A 617 -25.66 -16.40 1.65
N ALA A 618 -25.56 -15.33 0.86
CA ALA A 618 -26.40 -15.05 -0.31
C ALA A 618 -25.79 -15.57 -1.62
N GLU A 619 -24.59 -16.13 -1.58
CA GLU A 619 -23.85 -16.54 -2.77
C GLU A 619 -24.53 -17.72 -3.49
N SER A 620 -24.39 -17.73 -4.80
CA SER A 620 -24.85 -18.77 -5.73
C SER A 620 -24.06 -20.08 -5.58
N GLU A 621 -22.77 -19.99 -5.30
CA GLU A 621 -21.87 -21.14 -5.10
C GLU A 621 -22.17 -21.86 -3.78
N PRO A 622 -22.62 -23.14 -3.80
CA PRO A 622 -23.10 -23.84 -2.61
C PRO A 622 -22.09 -23.93 -1.46
N VAL A 623 -20.80 -24.00 -1.78
CA VAL A 623 -19.72 -24.09 -0.78
C VAL A 623 -19.54 -22.78 0.00
N LEU A 624 -19.56 -21.62 -0.68
CA LEU A 624 -19.49 -20.31 -0.03
C LEU A 624 -20.79 -20.02 0.74
N ALA A 625 -21.93 -20.41 0.16
CA ALA A 625 -23.23 -20.36 0.81
C ALA A 625 -23.30 -21.21 2.09
N ARG A 626 -22.60 -22.35 2.14
CA ARG A 626 -22.46 -23.21 3.34
C ARG A 626 -21.67 -22.47 4.42
N PHE A 627 -20.49 -21.93 4.11
CA PHE A 627 -19.66 -21.23 5.08
C PHE A 627 -20.30 -19.97 5.64
N GLY A 628 -20.89 -19.11 4.81
CA GLY A 628 -21.56 -17.89 5.27
C GLY A 628 -22.67 -18.17 6.30
N LYS A 629 -23.46 -19.23 6.09
CA LYS A 629 -24.55 -19.66 7.00
C LYS A 629 -23.99 -20.32 8.27
N HIS A 630 -22.96 -21.15 8.12
CA HIS A 630 -22.29 -21.85 9.23
C HIS A 630 -21.56 -20.91 10.19
N TRP A 631 -20.80 -19.95 9.68
CA TRP A 631 -20.09 -18.97 10.51
C TRP A 631 -21.05 -17.97 11.19
N LYS A 632 -22.20 -17.62 10.56
CA LYS A 632 -23.29 -16.91 11.24
C LYS A 632 -23.92 -17.71 12.39
N ASN A 633 -24.00 -19.03 12.26
CA ASN A 633 -24.46 -19.94 13.33
C ASN A 633 -23.43 -19.99 14.48
N TYR A 634 -22.12 -19.97 14.19
CA TYR A 634 -21.09 -19.84 15.23
C TYR A 634 -21.15 -18.51 15.98
N LEU A 635 -21.35 -17.38 15.28
CA LEU A 635 -21.55 -16.07 15.93
C LEU A 635 -22.81 -16.06 16.82
N THR A 636 -23.93 -16.57 16.30
CA THR A 636 -25.20 -16.68 17.06
C THR A 636 -25.05 -17.52 18.33
N LYS A 637 -24.14 -18.51 18.31
CA LYS A 637 -23.85 -19.40 19.45
C LYS A 637 -22.73 -18.92 20.39
N GLY A 638 -22.01 -17.84 20.03
CA GLY A 638 -20.84 -17.37 20.79
C GLY A 638 -19.62 -18.31 20.72
N ILE A 639 -19.58 -19.23 19.75
CA ILE A 639 -18.44 -20.12 19.46
C ILE A 639 -17.34 -19.32 18.76
N ILE A 640 -17.75 -18.43 17.84
CA ILE A 640 -16.96 -17.28 17.43
C ILE A 640 -17.58 -16.06 18.11
N GLU A 641 -16.78 -15.21 18.74
CA GLU A 641 -17.17 -13.86 19.16
C GLU A 641 -16.41 -12.82 18.36
N TYR A 642 -17.03 -11.67 18.05
CA TYR A 642 -16.32 -10.50 17.52
C TYR A 642 -16.31 -9.39 18.57
N LYS A 643 -15.12 -8.89 18.90
CA LYS A 643 -14.88 -7.84 19.89
C LYS A 643 -14.11 -6.67 19.30
N THR A 644 -14.33 -5.50 19.87
CA THR A 644 -13.54 -4.29 19.57
C THR A 644 -13.11 -3.65 20.88
N HIS A 645 -12.00 -2.92 20.84
CA HIS A 645 -11.51 -2.13 21.95
C HIS A 645 -10.78 -0.90 21.39
N PRO A 646 -10.96 0.32 21.94
CA PRO A 646 -10.33 1.54 21.42
C PRO A 646 -8.81 1.44 21.27
N PHE A 647 -8.14 0.69 22.16
CA PHE A 647 -6.70 0.45 22.11
C PHE A 647 -6.19 -0.12 20.78
N TRP A 648 -6.99 -0.91 20.05
CA TRP A 648 -6.60 -1.42 18.73
C TRP A 648 -6.45 -0.30 17.68
N THR A 649 -7.14 0.83 17.86
CA THR A 649 -7.05 2.04 17.03
C THR A 649 -6.31 3.20 17.71
N TYR A 650 -5.60 2.93 18.82
CA TYR A 650 -4.64 3.88 19.41
C TYR A 650 -3.27 3.75 18.74
N GLY A 651 -2.51 4.85 18.63
CA GLY A 651 -1.13 4.90 18.13
C GLY A 651 -0.05 4.35 19.08
N HIS A 652 -0.42 3.52 20.06
CA HIS A 652 0.50 2.96 21.06
C HIS A 652 1.01 1.57 20.70
N ALA A 653 2.23 1.27 21.17
CA ALA A 653 2.80 -0.07 21.16
C ALA A 653 2.10 -0.98 22.20
N TYR A 654 1.99 -2.28 21.90
CA TYR A 654 1.25 -3.23 22.73
C TYR A 654 1.87 -3.45 24.11
N CYS A 655 3.18 -3.21 24.29
CA CYS A 655 3.83 -3.19 25.60
C CYS A 655 3.26 -2.15 26.59
N ARG A 656 2.55 -1.10 26.13
CA ARG A 656 1.82 -0.15 26.99
C ARG A 656 0.37 -0.59 27.30
N MET A 657 -0.12 -1.68 26.71
CA MET A 657 -1.52 -2.14 26.90
C MET A 657 -1.84 -2.41 28.37
N LYS A 658 -0.91 -3.02 29.12
CA LYS A 658 -1.09 -3.32 30.56
C LYS A 658 -1.31 -2.06 31.43
N GLU A 659 -0.84 -0.91 30.98
CA GLU A 659 -0.96 0.37 31.67
C GLU A 659 -2.22 1.14 31.23
N ILE A 660 -2.53 1.12 29.94
CA ILE A 660 -3.57 1.97 29.30
C ILE A 660 -4.91 1.24 29.18
N ALA A 661 -4.88 -0.08 29.02
CA ALA A 661 -6.03 -0.96 28.84
C ALA A 661 -5.84 -2.26 29.65
N PRO A 662 -5.66 -2.20 30.99
CA PRO A 662 -5.40 -3.38 31.82
C PRO A 662 -6.46 -4.46 31.63
N ASN A 663 -7.74 -4.10 31.56
CA ASN A 663 -8.84 -5.03 31.32
C ASN A 663 -8.70 -5.81 30.00
N LEU A 664 -8.17 -5.19 28.94
CA LEU A 664 -7.90 -5.89 27.67
C LEU A 664 -6.69 -6.81 27.81
N TYR A 665 -5.63 -6.35 28.47
CA TYR A 665 -4.44 -7.17 28.72
C TYR A 665 -4.76 -8.42 29.56
N GLU A 666 -5.64 -8.28 30.55
CA GLU A 666 -6.14 -9.40 31.37
C GLU A 666 -7.06 -10.34 30.57
N GLN A 667 -7.93 -9.82 29.70
CA GLN A 667 -8.77 -10.64 28.81
C GLN A 667 -7.94 -11.47 27.83
N LEU A 668 -6.89 -10.87 27.23
CA LEU A 668 -5.94 -11.59 26.37
C LEU A 668 -5.07 -12.60 27.15
N GLY A 669 -4.99 -12.47 28.48
CA GLY A 669 -4.35 -13.44 29.36
C GLY A 669 -5.21 -14.68 29.69
N LEU A 670 -6.46 -14.72 29.20
CA LEU A 670 -7.34 -15.91 29.30
C LEU A 670 -7.17 -16.85 28.10
N SER A 671 -6.61 -16.36 27.00
CA SER A 671 -6.38 -17.09 25.76
C SER A 671 -5.26 -18.12 25.95
N SER A 672 -5.41 -19.31 25.38
CA SER A 672 -4.32 -20.30 25.29
C SER A 672 -3.39 -20.03 24.10
N MET A 673 -3.87 -19.30 23.08
CA MET A 673 -3.05 -18.73 22.01
C MET A 673 -3.63 -17.40 21.52
N LEU A 674 -2.76 -16.44 21.19
CA LEU A 674 -3.08 -15.20 20.47
C LEU A 674 -2.53 -15.27 19.06
N ILE A 675 -3.31 -14.92 18.04
CA ILE A 675 -2.84 -14.80 16.65
C ILE A 675 -2.87 -13.32 16.26
N PHE A 676 -1.71 -12.74 15.95
CA PHE A 676 -1.59 -11.35 15.49
C PHE A 676 -1.33 -11.33 13.98
N LYS A 677 -2.31 -10.82 13.22
CA LYS A 677 -2.26 -10.78 11.75
C LYS A 677 -1.59 -9.51 11.22
N GLY A 678 -0.79 -9.64 10.18
CA GLY A 678 -0.38 -8.52 9.34
C GLY A 678 0.64 -7.54 9.95
N ASP A 679 0.91 -6.48 9.20
CA ASP A 679 2.07 -5.62 9.42
C ASP A 679 1.85 -4.62 10.56
N LEU A 680 0.67 -4.01 10.67
CA LEU A 680 0.39 -3.03 11.73
C LEU A 680 0.41 -3.67 13.12
N ASN A 681 -0.15 -4.87 13.28
CA ASN A 681 -0.08 -5.60 14.54
C ASN A 681 1.36 -5.94 14.91
N TYR A 682 2.19 -6.35 13.95
CA TYR A 682 3.62 -6.59 14.19
C TYR A 682 4.36 -5.31 14.62
N ARG A 683 4.17 -4.20 13.90
CA ARG A 683 4.74 -2.89 14.27
C ARG A 683 4.34 -2.47 15.68
N LYS A 684 3.08 -2.73 16.09
CA LYS A 684 2.62 -2.47 17.46
C LYS A 684 3.18 -3.45 18.50
N LEU A 685 3.36 -4.72 18.17
CA LEU A 685 4.05 -5.71 19.02
C LEU A 685 5.50 -5.28 19.30
N VAL A 686 6.25 -4.87 18.27
CA VAL A 686 7.69 -4.49 18.40
C VAL A 686 7.92 -2.98 18.64
N GLY A 687 6.85 -2.19 18.75
CA GLY A 687 6.88 -0.76 19.07
C GLY A 687 7.41 0.19 17.99
N ASP A 688 7.44 -0.25 16.72
CA ASP A 688 7.88 0.49 15.53
C ASP A 688 9.30 1.07 15.65
N ARG A 689 10.27 0.21 15.98
CA ARG A 689 11.67 0.60 16.30
C ARG A 689 12.69 0.06 15.31
N GLU A 690 13.83 0.74 15.26
CA GLU A 690 15.05 0.37 14.54
C GLU A 690 15.78 -0.79 15.25
N TRP A 691 15.15 -1.97 15.32
CA TRP A 691 15.74 -3.15 15.96
C TRP A 691 16.92 -3.70 15.14
N PRO A 692 18.06 -4.04 15.79
CA PRO A 692 19.04 -4.94 15.19
C PRO A 692 18.37 -6.28 14.84
N LEU A 693 18.56 -6.76 13.61
CA LEU A 693 17.74 -7.83 13.01
C LEU A 693 17.65 -9.12 13.84
N GLU A 694 18.75 -9.51 14.48
CA GLU A 694 18.86 -10.73 15.30
C GLU A 694 18.41 -10.53 16.76
N THR A 695 17.91 -9.35 17.14
CA THR A 695 17.40 -9.09 18.49
C THR A 695 16.25 -10.07 18.79
N PRO A 696 16.30 -10.90 19.85
CA PRO A 696 15.28 -11.92 20.08
C PRO A 696 13.86 -11.34 20.10
N PHE A 697 12.90 -12.03 19.45
CA PHE A 697 11.52 -11.56 19.34
C PHE A 697 10.91 -11.23 20.72
N LYS A 698 11.20 -12.05 21.74
CA LYS A 698 10.84 -11.78 23.15
C LYS A 698 11.31 -10.39 23.63
N THR A 699 12.53 -10.00 23.33
CA THR A 699 13.07 -8.67 23.69
C THR A 699 12.35 -7.57 22.93
N ALA A 700 12.04 -7.81 21.65
CA ALA A 700 11.31 -6.86 20.81
C ALA A 700 9.87 -6.60 21.28
N LEU A 701 9.20 -7.61 21.85
CA LEU A 701 7.87 -7.48 22.50
C LEU A 701 7.85 -6.49 23.68
N CYS A 702 9.00 -6.04 24.18
CA CYS A 702 9.12 -5.03 25.25
C CYS A 702 8.32 -5.37 26.52
N GLY A 703 8.17 -6.65 26.85
CA GLY A 703 7.38 -7.14 28.00
C GLY A 703 5.88 -7.31 27.75
N PHE A 704 5.40 -7.24 26.50
CA PHE A 704 4.06 -7.66 26.13
C PHE A 704 3.94 -9.20 26.16
N GLU A 705 3.71 -9.76 27.36
CA GLU A 705 3.63 -11.20 27.61
C GLU A 705 2.28 -11.57 28.29
N PRO A 706 1.10 -11.31 27.67
CA PRO A 706 -0.20 -11.68 28.28
C PRO A 706 -0.45 -13.20 28.24
N ALA A 707 -0.18 -13.83 27.11
CA ALA A 707 -0.38 -15.26 26.85
C ALA A 707 0.59 -15.73 25.72
N PRO A 708 0.62 -17.03 25.34
CA PRO A 708 1.29 -17.48 24.12
C PRO A 708 0.77 -16.70 22.90
N LEU A 709 1.67 -16.23 22.03
CA LEU A 709 1.29 -15.45 20.86
C LEU A 709 2.08 -15.82 19.61
N LEU A 710 1.39 -15.79 18.48
CA LEU A 710 1.88 -16.08 17.13
C LEU A 710 1.69 -14.84 16.26
N ALA A 711 2.77 -14.27 15.75
CA ALA A 711 2.70 -13.21 14.75
C ALA A 711 2.77 -13.80 13.33
N LEU A 712 1.74 -13.56 12.51
CA LEU A 712 1.66 -13.95 11.10
C LEU A 712 1.75 -12.69 10.23
N ARG A 713 2.97 -12.33 9.79
CA ARG A 713 3.24 -11.01 9.18
C ARG A 713 3.97 -11.09 7.85
N THR A 714 3.36 -10.56 6.79
CA THR A 714 4.07 -10.13 5.56
C THR A 714 4.74 -8.78 5.76
N LEU A 715 5.98 -8.61 5.29
CA LEU A 715 6.81 -7.44 5.59
C LEU A 715 6.41 -6.23 4.73
N LYS A 716 5.87 -5.19 5.38
CA LYS A 716 5.43 -3.92 4.75
C LYS A 716 6.02 -2.67 5.45
N ALA A 717 7.02 -2.84 6.31
CA ALA A 717 7.62 -1.77 7.13
C ALA A 717 9.04 -2.09 7.60
N GLU A 718 9.87 -1.05 7.74
CA GLU A 718 11.31 -1.05 8.05
C GLU A 718 11.67 -1.46 9.50
N THR A 719 10.83 -2.27 10.15
CA THR A 719 11.06 -2.85 11.49
C THR A 719 10.87 -4.36 11.44
N VAL A 720 11.86 -5.11 11.93
CA VAL A 720 11.80 -6.57 12.11
C VAL A 720 12.81 -6.99 13.18
N ALA A 721 12.48 -8.03 13.94
CA ALA A 721 13.35 -8.59 14.97
C ALA A 721 13.29 -10.12 14.95
N GLY A 722 14.23 -10.77 15.64
CA GLY A 722 14.28 -12.22 15.78
C GLY A 722 14.65 -12.98 14.50
N LEU A 723 15.28 -12.32 13.52
CA LEU A 723 15.81 -13.03 12.35
C LEU A 723 16.95 -13.96 12.78
N THR A 724 17.01 -15.15 12.17
CA THR A 724 18.16 -16.05 12.35
C THR A 724 19.37 -15.54 11.56
N SER A 725 20.59 -15.87 11.99
CA SER A 725 21.81 -15.52 11.25
C SER A 725 21.81 -16.03 9.81
N LYS A 726 21.15 -17.17 9.55
CA LYS A 726 20.91 -17.70 8.19
C LYS A 726 19.99 -16.78 7.36
N ALA A 727 18.93 -16.25 7.96
CA ALA A 727 18.02 -15.33 7.31
C ALA A 727 18.67 -13.96 7.04
N VAL A 728 19.48 -13.46 7.99
CA VAL A 728 20.30 -12.25 7.78
C VAL A 728 21.29 -12.46 6.63
N GLN A 729 22.06 -13.55 6.62
CA GLN A 729 22.98 -13.88 5.53
C GLN A 729 22.27 -14.03 4.17
N LEU A 730 21.06 -14.64 4.15
CA LEU A 730 20.24 -14.75 2.94
C LEU A 730 19.86 -13.37 2.40
N ILE A 731 19.43 -12.45 3.27
CA ILE A 731 19.10 -11.07 2.88
C ILE A 731 20.35 -10.32 2.43
N GLU A 732 21.45 -10.35 3.18
CA GLU A 732 22.72 -9.68 2.82
C GLU A 732 23.34 -10.22 1.52
N SER A 733 23.04 -11.47 1.13
CA SER A 733 23.44 -12.04 -0.16
C SER A 733 22.59 -11.58 -1.35
N LYS A 734 21.38 -11.06 -1.11
CA LYS A 734 20.41 -10.62 -2.12
C LYS A 734 20.32 -9.09 -2.23
N PHE A 735 20.54 -8.38 -1.13
CA PHE A 735 20.31 -6.95 -0.99
C PHE A 735 21.50 -6.26 -0.31
N GLU A 736 21.91 -5.11 -0.83
CA GLU A 736 22.84 -4.22 -0.13
C GLU A 736 22.27 -3.80 1.23
N ARG A 737 23.11 -3.56 2.24
CA ARG A 737 22.68 -3.13 3.58
C ARG A 737 21.86 -1.83 3.60
N SER A 738 22.04 -0.98 2.59
CA SER A 738 21.28 0.25 2.34
C SER A 738 19.92 0.03 1.70
N ASN A 739 19.64 -1.16 1.17
CA ASN A 739 18.44 -1.47 0.41
C ASN A 739 17.42 -2.25 1.26
N LEU A 740 16.51 -1.52 1.91
CA LEU A 740 15.47 -2.08 2.78
C LEU A 740 14.18 -2.48 2.03
N THR A 741 14.15 -2.49 0.69
CA THR A 741 12.90 -2.77 -0.05
C THR A 741 12.29 -4.13 0.29
N TRP A 742 13.10 -5.14 0.60
CA TRP A 742 12.66 -6.46 1.04
C TRP A 742 11.83 -6.45 2.33
N MET A 743 11.98 -5.43 3.19
CA MET A 743 11.13 -5.23 4.36
C MET A 743 9.76 -4.60 4.03
N THR A 744 9.55 -4.19 2.78
CA THR A 744 8.42 -3.31 2.39
C THR A 744 7.68 -3.77 1.14
N SER A 745 8.23 -4.76 0.40
CA SER A 745 7.68 -5.27 -0.85
C SER A 745 6.52 -6.27 -0.68
N SER A 746 6.19 -6.69 0.55
CA SER A 746 5.33 -7.86 0.84
C SER A 746 5.85 -9.19 0.27
N GLU A 747 7.05 -9.26 -0.29
CA GLU A 747 7.62 -10.50 -0.83
C GLU A 747 7.95 -11.49 0.29
N TYR A 748 8.54 -10.99 1.38
CA TYR A 748 8.97 -11.77 2.53
C TYR A 748 7.95 -11.75 3.68
N ALA A 749 8.03 -12.77 4.52
CA ALA A 749 7.20 -12.91 5.72
C ALA A 749 8.03 -13.34 6.95
N VAL A 750 7.46 -13.17 8.13
CA VAL A 750 7.89 -13.83 9.36
C VAL A 750 6.69 -14.47 10.06
N VAL A 751 6.89 -15.69 10.54
CA VAL A 751 6.03 -16.42 11.46
C VAL A 751 6.82 -16.54 12.76
N GLN A 752 6.40 -15.80 13.79
CA GLN A 752 7.14 -15.76 15.07
C GLN A 752 6.25 -16.17 16.23
N LEU A 753 6.64 -17.24 16.92
CA LEU A 753 5.98 -17.73 18.11
C LEU A 753 6.70 -17.22 19.36
N PHE A 754 5.93 -16.73 20.33
CA PHE A 754 6.42 -16.47 21.67
C PHE A 754 5.52 -17.18 22.69
N VAL A 755 6.10 -18.07 23.48
CA VAL A 755 5.43 -18.74 24.61
C VAL A 755 6.01 -18.17 25.92
N PRO A 756 5.20 -17.55 26.79
CA PRO A 756 5.62 -17.17 28.13
C PRO A 756 6.16 -18.36 28.92
N ALA A 757 7.14 -18.11 29.80
CA ALA A 757 7.56 -19.13 30.76
C ALA A 757 6.37 -19.48 31.68
N LYS A 758 6.13 -20.78 31.88
CA LYS A 758 5.12 -21.27 32.82
C LYS A 758 5.46 -20.75 34.22
N LYS A 759 4.48 -20.11 34.88
CA LYS A 759 4.59 -19.57 36.24
C LYS A 759 4.40 -20.66 37.29
#